data_AF-A0A7S0EL42-F1
#
_entry.id   AF-A0A7S0EL42-F1
#
_cell.length_a   1.000
_cell.length_b   1.000
_cell.length_c   1.000
_cell.angle_alpha   90.00
_cell.angle_beta   90.00
_cell.angle_gamma   90.00
#
_symmetry.space_group_name_H-M   'P 1'
#
loop_
_entity.id
_entity.type
_entity.pdbx_description
1 polymer ?
#
loop_
_entity_poly.entity_id
_entity_poly.type
_entity_poly.pdbx_seq_one_letter_code
_entity_poly.pdbx_strand_id
1 'polypeptide(L)'
;MAVKCQSVFLQEMSDICMTNGCTPDQCGVCGRKCNYLAAQCNNEYVQCEFSATSKCECAKNQYECLNLAGCVSDTTWIQKHAQLCAEIGCTALECGLPSSYTNCNQTGFVCVGALRACLEKSNNFSNDVCYKHYLSKLDMGERGSAVCNNAWAGGLPGCIFNEATGMCYQKVNCGCSKEYVACVEAGGCTDTSSMQSYAQLCAYDGCDATSCGLQDNDYFCQRKSEICSAQYAECEGIRAEALSQGIQVQNPGSKSFVCLGFCLRNYYSCLTNSGCTNPTYLKLNREICQREQCSLEECGIVGNPEPAVLPGLPEYVFLQSLPLQRMNITWTDSSEAQQWAITGSRNYIVQYEVLIEGSCSGVIQADGTIDYVLMSCTQSIYHKNITARTKGFIYQGNLTKGALYRISVWAINLAGRGPLPRVNAIRFTGLPGKPPTPTISSRNSLAVRMTWGRPSDTGDTTSQQSLTAYLLQIFANPSVYYGNNISTPQSVVSYDFNTAIGGSFSKCADQGQICYCEGVVRYGAEGQWSVPYIAPGWVNCISGDIFPIVIWNAAHTCECNSRADKLLGTLPEPIRPGQIMKGRLLAINDIGEGPFSDFASFRAMSKPGPVRDMTVTAASDGFVVSWNAPSDYGYGLGVLDENILLDYSIKLSTCPEVSTTVSGCTIKTFSKPPACNGLCTYKIPELNTLLEGTVYYILVQAQNPTGLGFMDSNSFVRKAWKLRAYIFYPAQQKFPLHVAQWEGQSYVWLDGVVQNSIPLQVLNLPVAPSTSYLPLNVTLGSRSTTVQLTFLNKTTRTSFADVNDPEAVDVITIFNLDPPLFPIASTRYYPMYQQGQATAQFQSNYGSPPKIISFSLSFFQYQAASVQYSYPVSGSNDKINIITFTILEPRDGETRYMAGLLNFFQATTSNLQVYFNTSLGTVTDITNDVQGTLRITARTPIMAAQGVAIVSFKLNGARLPLTTDPIFNFRKQYIASVVPGYGLSSGGTAISVLAVGILETVDTVQMYLND
;
A
#
# COMPACT_ATOMS: atom_id res chain seq x y z
N MET A 1 14.83 3.26 -3.60
CA MET A 1 13.53 3.90 -3.95
C MET A 1 13.82 5.33 -4.38
N ALA A 2 13.48 5.70 -5.61
CA ALA A 2 13.66 7.06 -6.13
C ALA A 2 12.59 7.97 -5.48
N VAL A 3 13.02 8.87 -4.59
CA VAL A 3 12.17 9.95 -4.08
C VAL A 3 12.01 10.98 -5.20
N LYS A 4 10.79 11.19 -5.71
CA LYS A 4 10.49 12.30 -6.62
C LYS A 4 10.53 13.61 -5.84
N CYS A 5 11.56 14.43 -6.07
CA CYS A 5 11.70 15.77 -5.53
C CYS A 5 10.84 16.76 -6.34
N GLN A 6 9.69 17.19 -5.82
CA GLN A 6 8.82 18.20 -6.44
C GLN A 6 8.19 19.17 -5.42
N SER A 7 8.98 19.78 -4.54
CA SER A 7 8.52 20.98 -3.84
C SER A 7 9.63 22.01 -3.66
N VAL A 8 9.27 23.27 -3.84
CA VAL A 8 10.15 24.47 -3.72
C VAL A 8 10.70 24.61 -2.29
N PHE A 9 9.95 24.15 -1.29
CA PHE A 9 10.34 24.16 0.13
C PHE A 9 11.55 23.25 0.44
N LEU A 10 11.67 22.10 -0.25
CA LEU A 10 12.83 21.21 -0.09
C LEU A 10 14.10 21.77 -0.76
N GLN A 11 13.97 22.72 -1.69
CA GLN A 11 15.12 23.40 -2.29
C GLN A 11 15.71 24.43 -1.30
N GLU A 12 14.86 25.21 -0.62
CA GLU A 12 15.31 26.20 0.36
C GLU A 12 16.00 25.56 1.58
N MET A 13 15.48 24.44 2.09
CA MET A 13 16.11 23.73 3.22
C MET A 13 17.42 23.01 2.83
N SER A 14 17.55 22.57 1.57
CA SER A 14 18.80 22.02 1.03
C SER A 14 19.88 23.08 0.93
N ASP A 15 19.53 24.30 0.51
CA ASP A 15 20.47 25.41 0.38
C ASP A 15 20.94 25.91 1.76
N ILE A 16 20.06 25.97 2.77
CA ILE A 16 20.43 26.34 4.14
C ILE A 16 21.37 25.30 4.79
N CYS A 17 21.15 24.00 4.57
CA CYS A 17 21.98 22.93 5.16
C CYS A 17 23.39 22.91 4.56
N MET A 18 23.53 23.08 3.24
CA MET A 18 24.83 23.05 2.56
C MET A 18 25.65 24.33 2.78
N THR A 19 25.00 25.48 3.00
CA THR A 19 25.70 26.73 3.37
C THR A 19 26.38 26.62 4.75
N ASN A 20 25.97 25.66 5.58
CA ASN A 20 26.57 25.36 6.88
C ASN A 20 27.59 24.19 6.86
N GLY A 21 27.97 23.71 5.67
CA GLY A 21 29.08 22.76 5.51
C GLY A 21 28.75 21.27 5.67
N CYS A 22 27.48 20.87 5.70
CA CYS A 22 27.07 19.46 5.74
C CYS A 22 26.90 18.85 4.33
N THR A 23 27.04 17.52 4.20
CA THR A 23 26.84 16.83 2.91
C THR A 23 25.36 16.49 2.66
N PRO A 24 24.91 16.34 1.39
CA PRO A 24 23.52 16.02 1.05
C PRO A 24 22.99 14.73 1.69
N ASP A 25 23.85 13.73 1.87
CA ASP A 25 23.52 12.46 2.54
C ASP A 25 23.35 12.63 4.05
N GLN A 26 24.08 13.57 4.67
CA GLN A 26 23.92 13.93 6.08
C GLN A 26 22.64 14.75 6.34
N CYS A 27 22.16 15.49 5.34
CA CYS A 27 20.90 16.24 5.39
C CYS A 27 19.68 15.41 4.93
N GLY A 28 19.87 14.16 4.48
CA GLY A 28 18.80 13.24 4.11
C GLY A 28 18.06 13.54 2.80
N VAL A 29 18.69 14.21 1.82
CA VAL A 29 18.03 14.68 0.58
C VAL A 29 18.73 14.20 -0.70
N CYS A 30 17.97 13.84 -1.75
CA CYS A 30 18.52 13.42 -3.04
C CYS A 30 18.99 14.64 -3.88
N GLY A 31 20.30 14.81 -4.03
CA GLY A 31 20.89 15.96 -4.73
C GLY A 31 20.81 15.92 -6.26
N ARG A 32 20.49 17.07 -6.88
CA ARG A 32 21.00 17.41 -8.23
C ARG A 32 22.40 18.01 -8.05
N LYS A 33 23.42 17.37 -8.64
CA LYS A 33 24.86 17.60 -8.36
C LYS A 33 25.53 18.82 -9.03
N CYS A 34 24.85 19.62 -9.87
CA CYS A 34 25.60 20.53 -10.76
C CYS A 34 25.71 22.01 -10.33
N ASN A 35 24.74 22.58 -9.61
CA ASN A 35 24.80 24.03 -9.30
C ASN A 35 25.89 24.38 -8.29
N TYR A 36 26.05 23.59 -7.22
CA TYR A 36 27.09 23.82 -6.21
C TYR A 36 28.50 23.53 -6.75
N LEU A 37 28.67 22.43 -7.46
CA LEU A 37 29.96 22.06 -8.03
C LEU A 37 30.40 23.04 -9.14
N ALA A 38 29.46 23.56 -9.92
CA ALA A 38 29.76 24.62 -10.89
C ALA A 38 30.18 25.93 -10.24
N ALA A 39 29.58 26.30 -9.10
CA ALA A 39 30.03 27.45 -8.33
C ALA A 39 31.45 27.26 -7.77
N GLN A 40 31.79 26.03 -7.36
CA GLN A 40 33.14 25.70 -6.88
C GLN A 40 34.18 25.71 -8.01
N CYS A 41 33.95 25.00 -9.13
CA CYS A 41 34.86 25.01 -10.28
C CYS A 41 35.02 26.43 -10.87
N ASN A 42 33.96 27.25 -10.85
CA ASN A 42 34.03 28.65 -11.29
C ASN A 42 34.85 29.52 -10.32
N ASN A 43 34.72 29.31 -9.00
CA ASN A 43 35.58 30.01 -8.04
C ASN A 43 37.05 29.60 -8.20
N GLU A 44 37.34 28.32 -8.44
CA GLU A 44 38.70 27.83 -8.70
C GLU A 44 39.26 28.41 -10.02
N TYR A 45 38.44 28.58 -11.06
CA TYR A 45 38.82 29.29 -12.29
C TYR A 45 39.21 30.75 -12.02
N VAL A 46 38.38 31.49 -11.30
CA VAL A 46 38.64 32.91 -10.99
C VAL A 46 39.93 33.03 -10.15
N GLN A 47 40.13 32.18 -9.15
CA GLN A 47 41.36 32.16 -8.36
C GLN A 47 42.59 31.81 -9.20
N CYS A 48 42.46 30.89 -10.17
CA CYS A 48 43.51 30.56 -11.13
C CYS A 48 43.82 31.75 -12.05
N GLU A 49 42.80 32.44 -12.57
CA GLU A 49 43.00 33.57 -13.47
C GLU A 49 43.74 34.75 -12.80
N PHE A 50 43.50 34.96 -11.50
CA PHE A 50 44.19 35.99 -10.72
C PHE A 50 45.63 35.61 -10.30
N SER A 51 45.98 34.32 -10.35
CA SER A 51 47.25 33.81 -9.80
C SER A 51 48.20 33.18 -10.84
N ALA A 52 47.70 32.77 -12.01
CA ALA A 52 48.43 31.97 -12.98
C ALA A 52 48.99 32.76 -14.17
N THR A 53 50.07 32.24 -14.76
CA THR A 53 50.75 32.80 -15.95
C THR A 53 50.03 32.52 -17.27
N SER A 54 49.07 31.58 -17.33
CA SER A 54 48.34 31.22 -18.55
C SER A 54 46.83 31.08 -18.30
N LYS A 55 46.07 32.03 -18.84
CA LYS A 55 44.60 32.06 -18.73
C LYS A 55 43.92 30.88 -19.44
N CYS A 56 44.55 30.35 -20.49
CA CYS A 56 44.07 29.20 -21.25
C CYS A 56 44.02 27.93 -20.40
N GLU A 57 45.02 27.74 -19.53
CA GLU A 57 45.14 26.54 -18.69
C GLU A 57 44.13 26.56 -17.54
N CYS A 58 43.83 27.75 -17.00
CA CYS A 58 42.73 27.92 -16.05
C CYS A 58 41.37 27.56 -16.66
N ALA A 59 41.09 28.03 -17.88
CA ALA A 59 39.84 27.74 -18.58
C ALA A 59 39.69 26.24 -18.93
N LYS A 60 40.82 25.56 -19.21
CA LYS A 60 40.87 24.12 -19.39
C LYS A 60 40.54 23.35 -18.13
N ASN A 61 41.16 23.70 -17.00
CA ASN A 61 40.91 23.03 -15.72
C ASN A 61 39.45 23.19 -15.27
N GLN A 62 38.84 24.36 -15.51
CA GLN A 62 37.43 24.61 -15.26
C GLN A 62 36.52 23.68 -16.06
N TYR A 63 36.79 23.52 -17.37
CA TYR A 63 36.05 22.63 -18.24
C TYR A 63 36.14 21.17 -17.79
N GLU A 64 37.35 20.70 -17.49
CA GLU A 64 37.59 19.32 -17.05
C GLU A 64 36.92 19.02 -15.70
N CYS A 65 36.96 19.96 -14.75
CA CYS A 65 36.27 19.89 -13.44
C CYS A 65 34.76 19.65 -13.62
N LEU A 66 34.12 20.39 -14.52
CA LEU A 66 32.69 20.29 -14.80
C LEU A 66 32.31 19.04 -15.62
N ASN A 67 33.19 18.64 -16.54
CA ASN A 67 32.97 17.50 -17.43
C ASN A 67 33.08 16.16 -16.68
N LEU A 68 34.07 16.01 -15.79
CA LEU A 68 34.25 14.81 -14.96
C LEU A 68 33.07 14.54 -14.01
N ALA A 69 32.38 15.59 -13.59
CA ALA A 69 31.21 15.49 -12.73
C ALA A 69 29.88 15.24 -13.48
N GLY A 70 29.92 15.15 -14.81
CA GLY A 70 28.73 14.95 -15.65
C GLY A 70 27.81 16.18 -15.72
N CYS A 71 28.35 17.37 -15.49
CA CYS A 71 27.58 18.63 -15.41
C CYS A 71 27.59 19.46 -16.69
N VAL A 72 28.26 19.00 -17.74
CA VAL A 72 28.20 19.57 -19.09
C VAL A 72 27.01 18.94 -19.81
N SER A 73 25.88 19.66 -19.86
CA SER A 73 24.60 19.04 -20.26
C SER A 73 23.98 19.52 -21.57
N ASP A 74 24.62 20.39 -22.36
CA ASP A 74 24.17 20.70 -23.74
C ASP A 74 25.23 21.46 -24.58
N THR A 75 25.09 21.37 -25.90
CA THR A 75 25.83 22.08 -26.96
C THR A 75 25.92 23.60 -26.74
N THR A 76 24.88 24.22 -26.20
CA THR A 76 24.86 25.66 -25.86
C THR A 76 25.84 26.05 -24.75
N TRP A 77 26.13 25.15 -23.79
CA TRP A 77 27.10 25.45 -22.74
C TRP A 77 28.53 25.35 -23.28
N ILE A 78 28.80 24.34 -24.11
CA ILE A 78 30.08 24.15 -24.79
C ILE A 78 30.39 25.34 -25.71
N GLN A 79 29.40 25.87 -26.42
CA GLN A 79 29.56 27.08 -27.25
C GLN A 79 29.92 28.33 -26.43
N LYS A 80 29.30 28.51 -25.26
CA LYS A 80 29.65 29.63 -24.36
C LYS A 80 31.05 29.49 -23.78
N HIS A 81 31.49 28.26 -23.46
CA HIS A 81 32.86 28.01 -23.02
C HIS A 81 33.87 28.26 -24.14
N ALA A 82 33.57 27.86 -25.38
CA ALA A 82 34.39 28.15 -26.55
C ALA A 82 34.51 29.66 -26.83
N GLN A 83 33.43 30.42 -26.57
CA GLN A 83 33.43 31.87 -26.68
C GLN A 83 34.29 32.54 -25.61
N LEU A 84 34.18 32.11 -24.34
CA LEU A 84 35.06 32.56 -23.26
C LEU A 84 36.54 32.35 -23.62
N CYS A 85 36.88 31.20 -24.19
CA CYS A 85 38.23 30.88 -24.63
C CYS A 85 38.77 31.82 -25.72
N ALA A 86 37.92 32.17 -26.69
CA ALA A 86 38.27 33.14 -27.72
C ALA A 86 38.49 34.55 -27.14
N GLU A 87 37.69 34.95 -26.14
CA GLU A 87 37.80 36.26 -25.48
C GLU A 87 39.08 36.41 -24.64
N ILE A 88 39.56 35.32 -24.03
CA ILE A 88 40.85 35.30 -23.31
C ILE A 88 42.05 35.00 -24.22
N GLY A 89 41.84 34.91 -25.54
CA GLY A 89 42.90 34.80 -26.57
C GLY A 89 43.42 33.38 -26.81
N CYS A 90 42.67 32.36 -26.41
CA CYS A 90 43.05 30.95 -26.50
C CYS A 90 42.25 30.22 -27.58
N THR A 91 42.83 29.19 -28.20
CA THR A 91 42.06 28.29 -29.07
C THR A 91 41.14 27.39 -28.25
N ALA A 92 40.04 26.92 -28.85
CA ALA A 92 39.12 26.00 -28.19
C ALA A 92 39.82 24.72 -27.69
N LEU A 93 40.82 24.24 -28.43
CA LEU A 93 41.62 23.07 -28.07
C LEU A 93 42.52 23.32 -26.85
N GLU A 94 43.14 24.50 -26.74
CA GLU A 94 43.97 24.88 -25.59
C GLU A 94 43.15 24.98 -24.29
N CYS A 95 41.86 25.27 -24.42
CA CYS A 95 40.87 25.24 -23.33
C CYS A 95 40.27 23.87 -23.03
N GLY A 96 40.78 22.78 -23.62
CA GLY A 96 40.31 21.41 -23.37
C GLY A 96 39.05 20.98 -24.12
N LEU A 97 38.54 21.79 -25.06
CA LEU A 97 37.39 21.42 -25.88
C LEU A 97 37.81 20.52 -27.06
N PRO A 98 36.93 19.64 -27.57
CA PRO A 98 37.20 18.83 -28.76
C PRO A 98 37.47 19.69 -29.99
N SER A 99 38.31 19.20 -30.91
CA SER A 99 38.75 19.88 -32.13
C SER A 99 37.64 20.29 -33.11
N SER A 100 36.41 19.83 -32.90
CA SER A 100 35.23 20.20 -33.69
C SER A 100 34.66 21.59 -33.40
N TYR A 101 35.20 22.33 -32.43
CA TYR A 101 34.65 23.61 -31.94
C TYR A 101 35.57 24.85 -32.14
N THR A 102 36.41 24.87 -33.18
CA THR A 102 37.29 26.01 -33.51
C THR A 102 36.48 27.24 -33.98
N ASN A 103 36.60 28.40 -33.30
CA ASN A 103 35.84 29.62 -33.62
C ASN A 103 36.43 30.40 -34.83
N CYS A 104 35.60 30.80 -35.79
CA CYS A 104 36.00 31.43 -37.07
C CYS A 104 36.30 32.93 -37.05
N ASN A 105 36.13 33.58 -35.91
CA ASN A 105 36.23 35.04 -35.82
C ASN A 105 37.68 35.54 -35.97
N GLN A 106 38.68 34.80 -35.49
CA GLN A 106 40.10 35.17 -35.63
C GLN A 106 40.60 35.06 -37.09
N THR A 107 40.14 34.05 -37.83
CA THR A 107 40.43 33.87 -39.27
C THR A 107 39.84 35.01 -40.12
N GLY A 108 38.63 35.48 -39.75
CA GLY A 108 37.96 36.60 -40.42
C GLY A 108 38.76 37.91 -40.38
N PHE A 109 39.34 38.27 -39.23
CA PHE A 109 40.15 39.49 -39.10
C PHE A 109 41.42 39.48 -39.96
N VAL A 110 42.07 38.32 -40.11
CA VAL A 110 43.27 38.16 -40.95
C VAL A 110 42.93 38.27 -42.44
N CYS A 111 41.85 37.62 -42.88
CA CYS A 111 41.45 37.64 -44.29
C CYS A 111 40.90 39.01 -44.74
N VAL A 112 40.18 39.74 -43.86
CA VAL A 112 39.74 41.12 -44.15
C VAL A 112 40.93 42.08 -44.27
N GLY A 113 42.00 41.89 -43.48
CA GLY A 113 43.25 42.64 -43.62
C GLY A 113 43.93 42.44 -44.99
N ALA A 114 43.94 41.20 -45.49
CA ALA A 114 44.49 40.86 -46.81
C ALA A 114 43.66 41.44 -47.97
N LEU A 115 42.33 41.42 -47.85
CA LEU A 115 41.41 42.05 -48.82
C LEU A 115 41.67 43.56 -48.94
N ARG A 116 41.83 44.25 -47.81
CA ARG A 116 42.11 45.69 -47.78
C ARG A 116 43.43 46.02 -48.48
N ALA A 117 44.49 45.25 -48.21
CA ALA A 117 45.80 45.42 -48.85
C ALA A 117 45.79 45.13 -50.36
N CYS A 118 44.95 44.19 -50.82
CA CYS A 118 44.75 43.91 -52.25
C CYS A 118 44.07 45.08 -52.97
N LEU A 119 43.00 45.60 -52.37
CA LEU A 119 42.26 46.73 -52.92
C LEU A 119 43.13 48.00 -53.00
N GLU A 120 43.93 48.28 -51.97
CA GLU A 120 44.87 49.42 -51.94
C GLU A 120 45.98 49.33 -53.00
N LYS A 121 46.43 48.12 -53.37
CA LYS A 121 47.40 47.91 -54.45
C LYS A 121 46.81 48.07 -55.86
N SER A 122 45.50 47.91 -56.03
CA SER A 122 44.85 47.80 -57.36
C SER A 122 44.40 49.14 -57.97
N ASN A 123 44.38 50.23 -57.19
CA ASN A 123 43.81 51.50 -57.61
C ASN A 123 44.84 52.43 -58.28
N ASN A 124 44.98 52.33 -59.60
CA ASN A 124 45.57 53.39 -60.42
C ASN A 124 44.46 54.08 -61.23
N PHE A 125 43.71 54.98 -60.58
CA PHE A 125 42.53 55.68 -61.13
C PHE A 125 42.82 56.54 -62.38
N SER A 126 44.09 56.78 -62.68
CA SER A 126 44.57 57.64 -63.77
C SER A 126 44.22 57.13 -65.18
N ASN A 127 43.78 55.88 -65.33
CA ASN A 127 43.56 55.22 -66.64
C ASN A 127 42.15 54.63 -66.86
N ASP A 128 41.20 54.85 -65.94
CA ASP A 128 39.84 54.34 -66.07
C ASP A 128 39.04 55.12 -67.14
N VAL A 129 38.50 54.40 -68.12
CA VAL A 129 37.78 54.96 -69.28
C VAL A 129 36.43 55.54 -68.87
N CYS A 130 35.73 54.93 -67.92
CA CYS A 130 34.47 55.42 -67.38
C CYS A 130 34.68 56.71 -66.58
N TYR A 131 35.75 56.78 -65.79
CA TYR A 131 36.08 57.97 -65.01
C TYR A 131 36.45 59.17 -65.89
N LYS A 132 37.28 58.95 -66.92
CA LYS A 132 37.67 60.01 -67.87
C LYS A 132 36.48 60.51 -68.69
N HIS A 133 35.61 59.61 -69.15
CA HIS A 133 34.41 59.99 -69.90
C HIS A 133 33.43 60.77 -69.02
N TYR A 134 33.23 60.35 -67.78
CA TYR A 134 32.36 61.04 -66.83
C TYR A 134 32.88 62.45 -66.47
N LEU A 135 34.19 62.62 -66.28
CA LEU A 135 34.80 63.94 -66.07
C LEU A 135 34.53 64.90 -67.24
N SER A 136 34.58 64.41 -68.49
CA SER A 136 34.25 65.25 -69.66
C SER A 136 32.80 65.74 -69.68
N LYS A 137 31.88 65.03 -69.01
CA LYS A 137 30.46 65.40 -68.87
C LYS A 137 30.21 66.32 -67.68
N LEU A 138 30.99 66.16 -66.61
CA LEU A 138 30.98 67.09 -65.47
C LEU A 138 31.39 68.52 -65.90
N ASP A 139 32.35 68.65 -66.82
CA ASP A 139 32.76 69.94 -67.40
C ASP A 139 31.66 70.61 -68.25
N MET A 140 30.64 69.85 -68.67
CA MET A 140 29.45 70.35 -69.37
C MET A 140 28.26 70.61 -68.43
N GLY A 141 28.44 70.45 -67.12
CA GLY A 141 27.41 70.70 -66.10
C GLY A 141 26.44 69.54 -65.85
N GLU A 142 26.65 68.38 -66.48
CA GLU A 142 25.79 67.20 -66.34
C GLU A 142 26.33 66.28 -65.22
N ARG A 143 25.47 65.91 -64.25
CA ARG A 143 25.85 65.06 -63.07
C ARG A 143 24.84 63.94 -62.82
N GLY A 144 25.26 62.93 -62.05
CA GLY A 144 24.41 61.83 -61.58
C GLY A 144 24.65 60.49 -62.28
N SER A 145 23.95 59.45 -61.82
CA SER A 145 24.16 58.05 -62.21
C SER A 145 23.87 57.78 -63.69
N ALA A 146 22.81 58.41 -64.24
CA ALA A 146 22.41 58.22 -65.63
C ALA A 146 23.52 58.63 -66.63
N VAL A 147 24.24 59.72 -66.34
CA VAL A 147 25.34 60.22 -67.19
C VAL A 147 26.58 59.32 -67.09
N CYS A 148 26.67 58.49 -66.06
CA CYS A 148 27.76 57.52 -65.89
C CYS A 148 27.51 56.24 -66.70
N ASN A 149 26.33 55.62 -66.59
CA ASN A 149 26.12 54.24 -67.01
C ASN A 149 25.09 54.03 -68.14
N ASN A 150 24.28 55.03 -68.48
CA ASN A 150 23.20 54.91 -69.46
C ASN A 150 23.55 55.55 -70.80
N ALA A 151 23.47 54.76 -71.87
CA ALA A 151 23.77 55.21 -73.24
C ALA A 151 22.88 56.37 -73.71
N TRP A 152 21.61 56.43 -73.27
CA TRP A 152 20.67 57.48 -73.67
C TRP A 152 20.98 58.85 -73.07
N ALA A 153 21.73 58.91 -71.97
CA ALA A 153 22.21 60.14 -71.32
C ALA A 153 23.68 60.45 -71.66
N GLY A 154 24.24 59.79 -72.69
CA GLY A 154 25.64 59.96 -73.10
C GLY A 154 26.67 59.26 -72.20
N GLY A 155 26.22 58.42 -71.25
CA GLY A 155 27.05 57.57 -70.42
C GLY A 155 27.52 56.30 -71.13
N LEU A 156 28.54 55.64 -70.60
CA LEU A 156 29.12 54.44 -71.19
C LEU A 156 28.50 53.18 -70.55
N PRO A 157 27.93 52.25 -71.35
CA PRO A 157 27.37 51.00 -70.83
C PRO A 157 28.44 50.17 -70.10
N GLY A 158 28.14 49.75 -68.87
CA GLY A 158 29.04 48.95 -68.04
C GLY A 158 29.89 49.75 -67.03
N CYS A 159 29.72 51.06 -66.97
CA CYS A 159 30.28 51.91 -65.91
C CYS A 159 29.38 51.91 -64.66
N ILE A 160 29.97 52.06 -63.47
CA ILE A 160 29.25 52.07 -62.19
C ILE A 160 29.44 53.44 -61.53
N PHE A 161 28.32 54.05 -61.12
CA PHE A 161 28.30 55.33 -60.43
C PHE A 161 28.30 55.11 -58.91
N ASN A 162 29.25 55.72 -58.20
CA ASN A 162 29.30 55.68 -56.75
C ASN A 162 28.70 56.95 -56.16
N GLU A 163 27.55 56.80 -55.50
CA GLU A 163 26.81 57.93 -54.94
C GLU A 163 27.55 58.63 -53.78
N ALA A 164 28.39 57.91 -53.03
CA ALA A 164 29.11 58.47 -51.89
C ALA A 164 30.29 59.35 -52.30
N THR A 165 30.94 59.05 -53.43
CA THR A 165 32.09 59.82 -53.93
C THR A 165 31.76 60.72 -55.12
N GLY A 166 30.59 60.52 -55.76
CA GLY A 166 30.17 61.27 -56.94
C GLY A 166 30.98 60.94 -58.20
N MET A 167 31.66 59.79 -58.25
CA MET A 167 32.54 59.38 -59.34
C MET A 167 32.02 58.14 -60.07
N CYS A 168 32.47 57.95 -61.31
CA CYS A 168 32.08 56.86 -62.22
C CYS A 168 33.31 56.01 -62.58
N TYR A 169 33.22 54.67 -62.56
CA TYR A 169 34.37 53.78 -62.85
C TYR A 169 33.98 52.45 -63.52
N GLN A 170 34.94 51.81 -64.17
CA GLN A 170 34.79 50.55 -64.87
C GLN A 170 35.19 49.38 -63.95
N LYS A 171 34.26 48.98 -63.06
CA LYS A 171 34.30 47.76 -62.22
C LYS A 171 35.42 47.75 -61.15
N VAL A 172 35.05 47.40 -59.91
CA VAL A 172 36.03 47.08 -58.85
C VAL A 172 36.67 45.72 -59.17
N ASN A 173 37.97 45.55 -58.91
CA ASN A 173 38.74 44.37 -59.31
C ASN A 173 38.24 43.09 -58.61
N CYS A 174 37.36 42.31 -59.27
CA CYS A 174 36.78 41.07 -58.74
C CYS A 174 37.83 40.01 -58.32
N GLY A 175 39.10 40.15 -58.71
CA GLY A 175 40.20 39.26 -58.31
C GLY A 175 40.49 39.26 -56.80
N CYS A 176 40.41 40.42 -56.14
CA CYS A 176 40.64 40.51 -54.69
C CYS A 176 39.57 39.76 -53.89
N SER A 177 38.35 39.64 -54.44
CA SER A 177 37.26 38.86 -53.86
C SER A 177 37.51 37.37 -53.86
N LYS A 178 38.10 36.86 -54.93
CA LYS A 178 38.48 35.46 -55.06
C LYS A 178 39.61 35.09 -54.09
N GLU A 179 40.58 35.99 -53.88
CA GLU A 179 41.67 35.80 -52.91
C GLU A 179 41.16 35.82 -51.46
N TYR A 180 40.16 36.66 -51.15
CA TYR A 180 39.48 36.67 -49.85
C TYR A 180 38.73 35.35 -49.57
N VAL A 181 37.96 34.86 -50.55
CA VAL A 181 37.22 33.58 -50.42
C VAL A 181 38.19 32.40 -50.21
N ALA A 182 39.29 32.35 -50.97
CA ALA A 182 40.32 31.33 -50.79
C ALA A 182 41.01 31.38 -49.41
N CYS A 183 41.23 32.58 -48.85
CA CYS A 183 41.77 32.77 -47.50
C CYS A 183 40.82 32.21 -46.42
N VAL A 184 39.51 32.46 -46.57
CA VAL A 184 38.48 31.98 -45.63
C VAL A 184 38.29 30.47 -45.71
N GLU A 185 38.34 29.89 -46.91
CA GLU A 185 38.28 28.44 -47.13
C GLU A 185 39.50 27.71 -46.55
N ALA A 186 40.72 28.24 -46.74
CA ALA A 186 41.94 27.66 -46.22
C ALA A 186 41.99 27.64 -44.67
N GLY A 187 41.29 28.56 -44.01
CA GLY A 187 41.14 28.60 -42.56
C GLY A 187 39.98 27.75 -42.00
N GLY A 188 39.27 27.00 -42.85
CA GLY A 188 38.17 26.10 -42.45
C GLY A 188 36.89 26.83 -42.02
N CYS A 189 36.70 28.08 -42.44
CA CYS A 189 35.67 28.98 -41.92
C CYS A 189 34.56 29.31 -42.92
N THR A 190 33.92 28.28 -43.44
CA THR A 190 32.86 28.37 -44.46
C THR A 190 31.45 28.45 -43.85
N ASP A 191 31.23 29.33 -42.87
CA ASP A 191 29.86 29.60 -42.40
C ASP A 191 29.05 30.37 -43.46
N THR A 192 27.76 30.06 -43.55
CA THR A 192 26.87 30.57 -44.59
C THR A 192 26.57 32.06 -44.46
N SER A 193 26.64 32.62 -43.25
CA SER A 193 26.23 34.01 -42.98
C SER A 193 27.27 35.05 -43.41
N SER A 194 28.55 34.73 -43.26
CA SER A 194 29.67 35.59 -43.69
C SER A 194 29.86 35.53 -45.20
N MET A 195 29.72 34.33 -45.79
CA MET A 195 29.72 34.11 -47.24
C MET A 195 28.54 34.81 -47.94
N GLN A 196 27.35 34.84 -47.32
CA GLN A 196 26.17 35.57 -47.84
C GLN A 196 26.41 37.09 -47.91
N SER A 197 27.00 37.67 -46.88
CA SER A 197 27.29 39.11 -46.80
C SER A 197 28.32 39.52 -47.87
N TYR A 198 29.28 38.64 -48.17
CA TYR A 198 30.29 38.89 -49.20
C TYR A 198 29.80 38.63 -50.63
N ALA A 199 29.00 37.58 -50.83
CA ALA A 199 28.31 37.33 -52.11
C ALA A 199 27.39 38.50 -52.49
N GLN A 200 26.79 39.15 -51.49
CA GLN A 200 25.99 40.36 -51.66
C GLN A 200 26.81 41.55 -52.18
N LEU A 201 28.00 41.81 -51.62
CA LEU A 201 28.93 42.83 -52.13
C LEU A 201 29.39 42.51 -53.56
N CYS A 202 29.76 41.25 -53.82
CA CYS A 202 30.24 40.84 -55.15
C CYS A 202 29.14 40.91 -56.24
N ALA A 203 27.89 40.63 -55.88
CA ALA A 203 26.74 40.76 -56.78
C ALA A 203 26.34 42.22 -57.05
N TYR A 204 26.58 43.11 -56.08
CA TYR A 204 26.36 44.56 -56.20
C TYR A 204 27.40 45.21 -57.11
N ASP A 205 28.66 44.76 -57.04
CA ASP A 205 29.78 45.25 -57.87
C ASP A 205 29.81 44.67 -59.31
N GLY A 206 28.79 43.89 -59.69
CA GLY A 206 28.59 43.41 -61.07
C GLY A 206 29.50 42.23 -61.47
N CYS A 207 30.04 41.48 -60.52
CA CYS A 207 30.79 40.24 -60.78
C CYS A 207 29.85 39.03 -60.95
N ASP A 208 30.28 38.00 -61.69
CA ASP A 208 29.62 36.69 -61.71
C ASP A 208 30.16 35.77 -60.59
N ALA A 209 29.41 34.72 -60.26
CA ALA A 209 29.74 33.83 -59.13
C ALA A 209 31.16 33.23 -59.24
N THR A 210 31.55 32.83 -60.46
CA THR A 210 32.85 32.21 -60.75
C THR A 210 34.01 33.20 -60.57
N SER A 211 33.81 34.46 -60.93
CA SER A 211 34.80 35.54 -60.77
C SER A 211 35.04 35.89 -59.30
N CYS A 212 34.06 35.62 -58.43
CA CYS A 212 34.13 35.83 -56.99
C CYS A 212 34.68 34.61 -56.23
N GLY A 213 34.94 33.48 -56.90
CA GLY A 213 35.40 32.24 -56.28
C GLY A 213 34.30 31.42 -55.58
N LEU A 214 33.01 31.71 -55.83
CA LEU A 214 31.88 31.04 -55.16
C LEU A 214 31.42 29.81 -55.95
N GLN A 215 31.28 28.66 -55.28
CA GLN A 215 30.87 27.39 -55.92
C GLN A 215 29.35 27.10 -55.85
N ASP A 216 28.62 27.63 -54.85
CA ASP A 216 27.17 27.43 -54.71
C ASP A 216 26.35 28.62 -55.22
N ASN A 217 25.60 28.41 -56.32
CA ASN A 217 24.87 29.43 -57.07
C ASN A 217 23.55 29.91 -56.41
N ASP A 218 23.00 29.22 -55.42
CA ASP A 218 21.61 29.49 -54.98
C ASP A 218 21.45 30.82 -54.23
N TYR A 219 22.41 31.21 -53.37
CA TYR A 219 22.35 32.50 -52.66
C TYR A 219 22.64 33.70 -53.58
N PHE A 220 23.61 33.55 -54.49
CA PHE A 220 23.89 34.56 -55.53
C PHE A 220 22.67 34.79 -56.41
N CYS A 221 21.98 33.72 -56.80
CA CYS A 221 20.80 33.78 -57.65
C CYS A 221 19.55 34.31 -56.95
N GLN A 222 19.39 34.04 -55.65
CA GLN A 222 18.33 34.63 -54.84
C GLN A 222 18.44 36.16 -54.81
N ARG A 223 19.65 36.70 -54.59
CA ARG A 223 19.84 38.16 -54.55
C ARG A 223 19.82 38.80 -55.93
N LYS A 224 20.31 38.12 -56.97
CA LYS A 224 20.12 38.57 -58.37
C LYS A 224 18.64 38.60 -58.77
N SER A 225 17.82 37.68 -58.27
CA SER A 225 16.36 37.73 -58.47
C SER A 225 15.72 39.00 -57.89
N GLU A 226 16.18 39.46 -56.72
CA GLU A 226 15.70 40.71 -56.12
C GLU A 226 16.12 41.95 -56.93
N ILE A 227 17.31 41.94 -57.51
CA ILE A 227 17.78 43.02 -58.40
C ILE A 227 17.00 43.03 -59.71
N CYS A 228 16.84 41.87 -60.36
CA CYS A 228 16.06 41.77 -61.59
C CYS A 228 14.58 42.14 -61.34
N SER A 229 14.02 41.83 -60.17
CA SER A 229 12.63 42.17 -59.84
C SER A 229 12.42 43.65 -59.55
N ALA A 230 13.43 44.37 -59.06
CA ALA A 230 13.42 45.83 -59.02
C ALA A 230 13.36 46.44 -60.44
N GLN A 231 14.14 45.92 -61.39
CA GLN A 231 14.08 46.33 -62.80
C GLN A 231 12.73 46.01 -63.46
N TYR A 232 12.11 44.89 -63.06
CA TYR A 232 10.74 44.55 -63.48
C TYR A 232 9.72 45.58 -62.96
N ALA A 233 9.79 45.95 -61.69
CA ALA A 233 8.89 46.93 -61.10
C ALA A 233 9.03 48.33 -61.73
N GLU A 234 10.25 48.72 -62.09
CA GLU A 234 10.53 49.97 -62.80
C GLU A 234 9.97 49.94 -64.24
N CYS A 235 10.12 48.83 -64.95
CA CYS A 235 9.51 48.60 -66.27
C CYS A 235 7.97 48.68 -66.22
N GLU A 236 7.35 48.10 -65.18
CA GLU A 236 5.90 48.19 -64.96
C GLU A 236 5.44 49.61 -64.59
N GLY A 237 6.27 50.37 -63.87
CA GLY A 237 6.02 51.79 -63.58
C GLY A 237 5.97 52.65 -64.84
N ILE A 238 6.96 52.51 -65.72
CA ILE A 238 7.02 53.20 -67.02
C ILE A 238 5.83 52.78 -67.91
N ARG A 239 5.43 51.50 -67.87
CA ARG A 239 4.25 50.99 -68.58
C ARG A 239 2.96 51.63 -68.08
N ALA A 240 2.79 51.74 -66.76
CA ALA A 240 1.63 52.36 -66.15
C ALA A 240 1.50 53.84 -66.53
N GLU A 241 2.62 54.57 -66.57
CA GLU A 241 2.66 55.96 -67.04
C GLU A 241 2.36 56.09 -68.54
N ALA A 242 2.94 55.25 -69.40
CA ALA A 242 2.68 55.27 -70.85
C ALA A 242 1.21 54.96 -71.20
N LEU A 243 0.57 54.04 -70.47
CA LEU A 243 -0.86 53.74 -70.60
C LEU A 243 -1.75 54.89 -70.13
N SER A 244 -1.34 55.61 -69.08
CA SER A 244 -2.07 56.78 -68.57
C SER A 244 -2.02 57.98 -69.52
N GLN A 245 -1.00 58.07 -70.38
CA GLN A 245 -0.81 59.15 -71.36
C GLN A 245 -1.31 58.82 -72.77
N GLY A 246 -1.90 57.62 -72.98
CA GLY A 246 -2.45 57.21 -74.28
C GLY A 246 -1.42 56.98 -75.38
N ILE A 247 -0.12 56.88 -75.05
CA ILE A 247 0.96 56.70 -76.02
C ILE A 247 1.02 55.23 -76.43
N GLN A 248 0.80 54.96 -77.72
CA GLN A 248 0.97 53.63 -78.32
C GLN A 248 2.46 53.38 -78.58
N VAL A 249 3.14 52.65 -77.69
CA VAL A 249 4.51 52.20 -77.96
C VAL A 249 4.45 50.99 -78.89
N GLN A 250 4.73 51.20 -80.19
CA GLN A 250 4.82 50.12 -81.16
C GLN A 250 6.19 49.42 -81.07
N ASN A 251 6.18 48.10 -80.96
CA ASN A 251 7.31 47.25 -81.34
C ASN A 251 6.95 46.61 -82.70
N PRO A 252 7.82 46.64 -83.72
CA PRO A 252 7.45 46.14 -85.05
C PRO A 252 7.43 44.61 -85.06
N GLY A 253 6.23 44.00 -85.06
CA GLY A 253 6.11 42.57 -85.43
C GLY A 253 4.97 41.72 -84.86
N SER A 254 4.11 42.18 -83.96
CA SER A 254 3.06 41.33 -83.37
C SER A 254 1.65 41.93 -83.50
N LYS A 255 0.72 41.17 -84.10
CA LYS A 255 -0.71 41.48 -84.16
C LYS A 255 -1.43 40.71 -83.04
N SER A 256 -2.13 41.45 -82.19
CA SER A 256 -3.08 41.02 -81.13
C SER A 256 -2.56 41.20 -79.70
N PHE A 257 -3.15 42.15 -78.98
CA PHE A 257 -2.93 42.45 -77.56
C PHE A 257 -3.78 41.51 -76.70
N VAL A 258 -3.14 40.49 -76.08
CA VAL A 258 -3.70 39.79 -74.89
C VAL A 258 -2.62 39.43 -73.86
N CYS A 259 -1.33 39.32 -74.21
CA CYS A 259 -0.27 39.04 -73.22
C CYS A 259 0.56 40.29 -72.87
N LEU A 260 0.67 40.57 -71.56
CA LEU A 260 1.40 41.70 -70.93
C LEU A 260 2.91 41.44 -70.74
N GLY A 261 3.50 40.45 -71.42
CA GLY A 261 4.79 39.83 -71.06
C GLY A 261 6.09 40.59 -71.31
N PHE A 262 6.09 41.86 -71.72
CA PHE A 262 7.34 42.59 -72.08
C PHE A 262 8.29 42.78 -70.89
N CYS A 263 7.78 43.24 -69.75
CA CYS A 263 8.60 43.42 -68.55
C CYS A 263 9.04 42.08 -67.95
N LEU A 264 8.19 41.05 -68.04
CA LEU A 264 8.53 39.67 -67.66
C LEU A 264 9.68 39.11 -68.51
N ARG A 265 9.72 39.40 -69.81
CA ARG A 265 10.81 38.98 -70.70
C ARG A 265 12.17 39.57 -70.30
N ASN A 266 12.20 40.83 -69.88
CA ASN A 266 13.40 41.50 -69.40
C ASN A 266 13.86 40.94 -68.05
N TYR A 267 12.92 40.68 -67.15
CA TYR A 267 13.17 40.02 -65.87
C TYR A 267 13.82 38.64 -66.05
N TYR A 268 13.29 37.81 -66.96
CA TYR A 268 13.82 36.48 -67.22
C TYR A 268 15.16 36.51 -67.96
N SER A 269 15.36 37.44 -68.92
CA SER A 269 16.66 37.61 -69.59
C SER A 269 17.76 38.06 -68.62
N CYS A 270 17.43 38.89 -67.62
CA CYS A 270 18.34 39.30 -66.55
C CYS A 270 18.82 38.11 -65.70
N LEU A 271 17.91 37.20 -65.34
CA LEU A 271 18.23 35.98 -64.60
C LEU A 271 19.06 34.99 -65.43
N THR A 272 18.71 34.79 -66.71
CA THR A 272 19.42 33.87 -67.61
C THR A 272 20.84 34.35 -67.90
N ASN A 273 21.06 35.64 -68.16
CA ASN A 273 22.40 36.20 -68.41
C ASN A 273 23.31 36.19 -67.16
N SER A 274 22.74 36.08 -65.97
CA SER A 274 23.48 35.98 -64.70
C SER A 274 23.79 34.52 -64.30
N GLY A 275 23.50 33.53 -65.16
CA GLY A 275 23.72 32.11 -64.88
C GLY A 275 22.71 31.49 -63.90
N CYS A 276 21.62 32.19 -63.60
CA CYS A 276 20.66 31.81 -62.56
C CYS A 276 19.46 31.03 -63.13
N THR A 277 19.74 29.84 -63.66
CA THR A 277 18.76 28.96 -64.33
C THR A 277 18.53 27.65 -63.57
N ASN A 278 18.24 27.72 -62.27
CA ASN A 278 17.89 26.54 -61.47
C ASN A 278 16.46 26.05 -61.82
N PRO A 279 16.22 24.73 -61.98
CA PRO A 279 14.93 24.15 -62.36
C PRO A 279 13.73 24.57 -61.49
N THR A 280 13.98 24.83 -60.21
CA THR A 280 12.94 25.25 -59.25
C THR A 280 12.42 26.66 -59.55
N TYR A 281 13.31 27.57 -59.96
CA TYR A 281 12.94 28.93 -60.37
C TYR A 281 12.25 28.96 -61.73
N LEU A 282 12.65 28.09 -62.67
CA LEU A 282 11.95 27.90 -63.95
C LEU A 282 10.50 27.44 -63.77
N LYS A 283 10.25 26.55 -62.79
CA LYS A 283 8.89 26.10 -62.42
C LYS A 283 8.04 27.24 -61.87
N LEU A 284 8.57 28.04 -60.94
CA LEU A 284 7.87 29.20 -60.38
C LEU A 284 7.58 30.26 -61.47
N ASN A 285 8.56 30.57 -62.30
CA ASN A 285 8.44 31.55 -63.39
C ASN A 285 7.38 31.15 -64.42
N ARG A 286 7.23 29.85 -64.66
CA ARG A 286 6.17 29.27 -65.50
C ARG A 286 4.79 29.42 -64.87
N GLU A 287 4.64 29.17 -63.58
CA GLU A 287 3.36 29.36 -62.86
C GLU A 287 2.89 30.82 -62.86
N ILE A 288 3.83 31.77 -62.84
CA ILE A 288 3.56 33.21 -62.96
C ILE A 288 3.12 33.55 -64.39
N CYS A 289 3.82 33.07 -65.41
CA CYS A 289 3.44 33.28 -66.82
C CYS A 289 2.04 32.70 -67.13
N GLN A 290 1.69 31.55 -66.55
CA GLN A 290 0.37 30.93 -66.67
C GLN A 290 -0.75 31.71 -65.96
N ARG A 291 -0.45 32.39 -64.84
CA ARG A 291 -1.42 33.25 -64.14
C ARG A 291 -1.81 34.46 -64.99
N GLU A 292 -0.87 35.01 -65.75
CA GLU A 292 -1.07 36.15 -66.64
C GLU A 292 -1.61 35.76 -68.03
N GLN A 293 -2.01 34.50 -68.23
CA GLN A 293 -2.58 33.95 -69.47
C GLN A 293 -1.69 34.12 -70.73
N CYS A 294 -0.38 34.22 -70.54
CA CYS A 294 0.59 34.33 -71.63
C CYS A 294 1.02 32.95 -72.16
N SER A 295 1.35 32.87 -73.45
CA SER A 295 2.06 31.70 -73.98
C SER A 295 3.50 31.66 -73.46
N LEU A 296 4.08 30.46 -73.37
CA LEU A 296 5.48 30.29 -72.95
C LEU A 296 6.44 31.05 -73.87
N GLU A 297 6.14 31.11 -75.17
CA GLU A 297 6.92 31.85 -76.18
C GLU A 297 6.89 33.37 -75.95
N GLU A 298 5.75 33.93 -75.56
CA GLU A 298 5.60 35.37 -75.24
C GLU A 298 6.33 35.76 -73.95
N CYS A 299 6.46 34.83 -72.99
CA CYS A 299 7.29 35.02 -71.78
C CYS A 299 8.79 34.73 -72.02
N GLY A 300 9.20 34.42 -73.26
CA GLY A 300 10.60 34.12 -73.59
C GLY A 300 11.07 32.70 -73.20
N ILE A 301 10.16 31.79 -72.87
CA ILE A 301 10.42 30.39 -72.53
C ILE A 301 10.27 29.55 -73.81
N VAL A 302 11.37 29.37 -74.55
CA VAL A 302 11.37 28.60 -75.80
C VAL A 302 11.36 27.10 -75.47
N GLY A 303 10.22 26.43 -75.66
CA GLY A 303 10.11 24.98 -75.64
C GLY A 303 9.93 24.45 -77.06
N ASN A 304 10.73 23.46 -77.45
CA ASN A 304 10.62 22.77 -78.75
C ASN A 304 9.18 22.24 -78.98
N PRO A 305 8.70 22.14 -80.24
CA PRO A 305 7.38 21.58 -80.53
C PRO A 305 7.33 20.09 -80.14
N GLU A 306 6.60 19.81 -79.08
CA GLU A 306 6.41 18.46 -78.54
C GLU A 306 5.06 17.89 -79.02
N PRO A 307 5.00 16.60 -79.41
CA PRO A 307 3.74 15.97 -79.81
C PRO A 307 2.74 15.93 -78.65
N ALA A 308 1.46 16.12 -78.97
CA ALA A 308 0.36 16.05 -78.00
C ALA A 308 0.16 14.59 -77.53
N VAL A 309 0.42 14.33 -76.25
CA VAL A 309 0.32 13.00 -75.63
C VAL A 309 -0.73 13.07 -74.51
N LEU A 310 -1.67 12.12 -74.47
CA LEU A 310 -2.66 12.03 -73.39
C LEU A 310 -1.99 11.68 -72.05
N PRO A 311 -2.48 12.20 -70.91
CA PRO A 311 -1.87 11.97 -69.62
C PRO A 311 -2.09 10.53 -69.14
N GLY A 312 -1.09 9.99 -68.44
CA GLY A 312 -1.20 8.73 -67.71
C GLY A 312 -2.17 8.83 -66.54
N LEU A 313 -2.56 7.66 -66.00
CA LEU A 313 -3.38 7.61 -64.79
C LEU A 313 -2.60 8.11 -63.56
N PRO A 314 -3.23 8.79 -62.60
CA PRO A 314 -2.58 9.23 -61.36
C PRO A 314 -1.86 8.08 -60.62
N GLU A 315 -0.70 8.37 -60.01
CA GLU A 315 0.14 7.35 -59.36
C GLU A 315 -0.59 6.66 -58.20
N TYR A 316 -1.26 7.44 -57.34
CA TYR A 316 -2.12 6.93 -56.28
C TYR A 316 -3.28 7.87 -55.99
N VAL A 317 -4.35 7.29 -55.45
CA VAL A 317 -5.49 7.99 -54.85
C VAL A 317 -5.62 7.44 -53.43
N PHE A 318 -5.60 8.31 -52.44
CA PHE A 318 -5.72 7.96 -51.02
C PHE A 318 -7.02 8.51 -50.45
N LEU A 319 -7.68 7.68 -49.64
CA LEU A 319 -8.98 7.93 -49.04
C LEU A 319 -8.86 7.77 -47.53
N GLN A 320 -9.34 8.76 -46.78
CA GLN A 320 -9.37 8.70 -45.33
C GLN A 320 -10.72 9.17 -44.81
N SER A 321 -11.37 8.35 -43.99
CA SER A 321 -12.60 8.76 -43.31
C SER A 321 -12.28 9.79 -42.22
N LEU A 322 -13.14 10.78 -42.06
CA LEU A 322 -13.02 11.83 -41.06
C LEU A 322 -14.31 11.94 -40.22
N PRO A 323 -14.25 12.54 -39.01
CA PRO A 323 -15.44 12.80 -38.22
C PRO A 323 -16.47 13.67 -38.97
N LEU A 324 -17.74 13.54 -38.59
CA LEU A 324 -18.88 14.32 -39.10
C LEU A 324 -19.22 14.04 -40.58
N GLN A 325 -19.20 12.78 -41.01
CA GLN A 325 -19.56 12.37 -42.38
C GLN A 325 -18.71 13.06 -43.46
N ARG A 326 -17.39 13.16 -43.20
CA ARG A 326 -16.42 13.76 -44.12
C ARG A 326 -15.40 12.74 -44.59
N MET A 327 -14.89 12.90 -45.80
CA MET A 327 -13.84 12.04 -46.36
C MET A 327 -12.75 12.91 -46.97
N ASN A 328 -11.50 12.69 -46.56
CA ASN A 328 -10.35 13.31 -47.20
C ASN A 328 -9.95 12.47 -48.42
N ILE A 329 -9.79 13.14 -49.56
CA ILE A 329 -9.45 12.53 -50.84
C ILE A 329 -8.21 13.25 -51.34
N THR A 330 -7.12 12.52 -51.59
CA THR A 330 -5.85 13.08 -52.09
C THR A 330 -5.29 12.20 -53.20
N TRP A 331 -4.61 12.77 -54.19
CA TRP A 331 -3.97 12.01 -55.26
C TRP A 331 -2.67 12.66 -55.72
N THR A 332 -1.89 11.93 -56.51
CA THR A 332 -0.67 12.47 -57.12
C THR A 332 -0.58 12.18 -58.59
N ASP A 333 0.08 13.09 -59.30
CA ASP A 333 0.39 13.00 -60.72
C ASP A 333 1.19 11.72 -61.00
N SER A 334 1.00 11.17 -62.20
CA SER A 334 1.81 10.07 -62.69
C SER A 334 3.28 10.49 -62.85
N SER A 335 4.19 9.52 -62.87
CA SER A 335 5.62 9.81 -63.08
C SER A 335 5.88 10.64 -64.35
N GLU A 336 5.15 10.35 -65.44
CA GLU A 336 5.25 11.07 -66.71
C GLU A 336 4.74 12.51 -66.59
N ALA A 337 3.61 12.71 -65.90
CA ALA A 337 3.06 14.04 -65.68
C ALA A 337 3.95 14.90 -64.76
N GLN A 338 4.61 14.29 -63.77
CA GLN A 338 5.62 14.96 -62.96
C GLN A 338 6.82 15.37 -63.81
N GLN A 339 7.29 14.50 -64.71
CA GLN A 339 8.36 14.83 -65.66
C GLN A 339 7.94 15.96 -66.59
N TRP A 340 6.72 15.95 -67.15
CA TRP A 340 6.20 17.04 -67.96
C TRP A 340 6.15 18.37 -67.21
N ALA A 341 5.82 18.35 -65.92
CA ALA A 341 5.85 19.54 -65.08
C ALA A 341 7.28 20.04 -64.81
N ILE A 342 8.26 19.13 -64.66
CA ILE A 342 9.68 19.46 -64.41
C ILE A 342 10.37 19.98 -65.67
N THR A 343 10.22 19.26 -66.79
CA THR A 343 10.85 19.58 -68.09
C THR A 343 10.13 20.70 -68.82
N GLY A 344 8.92 21.02 -68.37
CA GLY A 344 8.17 22.10 -68.92
C GLY A 344 7.52 21.80 -70.27
N SER A 345 7.06 20.56 -70.41
CA SER A 345 6.35 20.02 -71.56
C SER A 345 5.03 20.75 -71.86
N ARG A 346 4.56 20.67 -73.12
CA ARG A 346 3.20 21.09 -73.51
C ARG A 346 2.10 20.09 -73.08
N ASN A 347 2.49 18.90 -72.61
CA ASN A 347 1.59 17.83 -72.18
C ASN A 347 1.20 17.90 -70.69
N TYR A 348 1.54 18.99 -69.98
CA TYR A 348 1.23 19.18 -68.56
C TYR A 348 -0.27 19.06 -68.25
N ILE A 349 -0.60 18.56 -67.05
CA ILE A 349 -1.98 18.38 -66.61
C ILE A 349 -2.61 19.76 -66.35
N VAL A 350 -3.81 19.98 -66.89
CA VAL A 350 -4.59 21.22 -66.69
C VAL A 350 -5.69 21.02 -65.65
N GLN A 351 -6.28 19.82 -65.58
CA GLN A 351 -7.33 19.48 -64.60
C GLN A 351 -7.40 17.98 -64.33
N TYR A 352 -8.12 17.59 -63.28
CA TYR A 352 -8.51 16.23 -62.95
C TYR A 352 -10.02 16.11 -63.01
N GLU A 353 -10.54 15.02 -63.56
CA GLU A 353 -11.94 14.65 -63.40
C GLU A 353 -12.06 13.67 -62.24
N VAL A 354 -12.88 14.01 -61.24
CA VAL A 354 -13.10 13.19 -60.05
C VAL A 354 -14.54 12.74 -59.99
N LEU A 355 -14.74 11.43 -59.89
CA LEU A 355 -16.04 10.79 -59.71
C LEU A 355 -16.04 10.01 -58.39
N ILE A 356 -17.01 10.29 -57.52
CA ILE A 356 -17.30 9.54 -56.29
C ILE A 356 -18.63 8.82 -56.48
N GLU A 357 -18.60 7.51 -56.29
CA GLU A 357 -19.74 6.63 -56.40
C GLU A 357 -20.01 5.96 -55.06
N GLY A 358 -21.28 5.69 -54.75
CA GLY A 358 -21.69 4.96 -53.57
C GLY A 358 -22.79 3.96 -53.86
N SER A 359 -23.40 3.44 -52.80
CA SER A 359 -24.26 2.24 -52.89
C SER A 359 -23.53 1.11 -53.63
N CYS A 360 -22.25 0.96 -53.31
CA CYS A 360 -21.37 -0.01 -53.93
C CYS A 360 -21.50 -1.38 -53.26
N SER A 361 -21.63 -2.43 -54.06
CA SER A 361 -21.49 -3.82 -53.65
C SER A 361 -20.20 -4.40 -54.22
N GLY A 362 -19.39 -5.05 -53.39
CA GLY A 362 -18.10 -5.61 -53.79
C GLY A 362 -17.69 -6.79 -52.91
N VAL A 363 -16.72 -7.58 -53.39
CA VAL A 363 -16.15 -8.72 -52.67
C VAL A 363 -15.03 -8.19 -51.76
N ILE A 364 -15.21 -8.34 -50.44
CA ILE A 364 -14.10 -8.17 -49.49
C ILE A 364 -13.29 -9.46 -49.54
N GLN A 365 -12.01 -9.37 -49.88
CA GLN A 365 -11.14 -10.53 -49.87
C GLN A 365 -10.89 -10.99 -48.41
N ALA A 366 -10.42 -12.22 -48.22
CA ALA A 366 -10.26 -12.81 -46.88
C ALA A 366 -9.29 -12.05 -45.96
N ASP A 367 -8.43 -11.20 -46.53
CA ASP A 367 -7.48 -10.32 -45.83
C ASP A 367 -8.06 -8.93 -45.49
N GLY A 368 -9.33 -8.68 -45.79
CA GLY A 368 -10.01 -7.40 -45.54
C GLY A 368 -9.80 -6.35 -46.64
N THR A 369 -9.06 -6.66 -47.71
CA THR A 369 -8.88 -5.74 -48.84
C THR A 369 -10.14 -5.68 -49.71
N ILE A 370 -10.45 -4.47 -50.19
CA ILE A 370 -11.61 -4.23 -51.05
C ILE A 370 -11.17 -4.45 -52.50
N ASP A 371 -11.76 -5.44 -53.18
CA ASP A 371 -11.56 -5.62 -54.61
C ASP A 371 -12.39 -4.60 -55.39
N TYR A 372 -11.75 -3.51 -55.78
CA TYR A 372 -12.39 -2.42 -56.51
C TYR A 372 -12.60 -2.74 -58.00
N VAL A 373 -12.03 -3.83 -58.53
CA VAL A 373 -12.22 -4.27 -59.92
C VAL A 373 -13.56 -5.01 -60.06
N LEU A 374 -13.94 -5.78 -59.05
CA LEU A 374 -15.21 -6.52 -58.99
C LEU A 374 -16.35 -5.72 -58.32
N MET A 375 -16.12 -4.46 -57.96
CA MET A 375 -17.10 -3.63 -57.27
C MET A 375 -18.06 -2.93 -58.25
N SER A 376 -19.36 -3.09 -58.01
CA SER A 376 -20.44 -2.42 -58.74
C SER A 376 -21.08 -1.34 -57.88
N CYS A 377 -21.12 -0.10 -58.38
CA CYS A 377 -21.78 1.03 -57.71
C CYS A 377 -23.02 1.45 -58.50
N THR A 378 -24.09 1.80 -57.81
CA THR A 378 -25.40 2.14 -58.43
C THR A 378 -25.72 3.63 -58.37
N GLN A 379 -24.91 4.41 -57.66
CA GLN A 379 -25.17 5.83 -57.41
C GLN A 379 -23.91 6.67 -57.64
N SER A 380 -24.01 7.69 -58.49
CA SER A 380 -23.02 8.77 -58.58
C SER A 380 -23.38 9.86 -57.57
N ILE A 381 -22.45 10.21 -56.70
CA ILE A 381 -22.67 11.12 -55.57
C ILE A 381 -21.94 12.46 -55.80
N TYR A 382 -20.81 12.43 -56.50
CA TYR A 382 -20.06 13.63 -56.84
C TYR A 382 -19.31 13.42 -58.16
N HIS A 383 -19.43 14.37 -59.08
CA HIS A 383 -18.69 14.37 -60.34
C HIS A 383 -18.29 15.79 -60.69
N LYS A 384 -16.99 16.07 -60.73
CA LYS A 384 -16.50 17.42 -61.04
C LYS A 384 -15.08 17.42 -61.60
N ASN A 385 -14.79 18.42 -62.42
CA ASN A 385 -13.43 18.77 -62.80
C ASN A 385 -12.78 19.66 -61.74
N ILE A 386 -11.57 19.31 -61.34
CA ILE A 386 -10.76 19.97 -60.32
C ILE A 386 -9.48 20.45 -60.99
N THR A 387 -9.12 21.72 -60.80
CA THR A 387 -7.90 22.31 -61.41
C THR A 387 -6.65 21.54 -61.00
N ALA A 388 -5.65 21.41 -61.88
CA ALA A 388 -4.42 20.65 -61.60
C ALA A 388 -3.62 21.15 -60.37
N ARG A 389 -3.85 22.39 -59.93
CA ARG A 389 -3.27 22.96 -58.69
C ARG A 389 -3.77 22.29 -57.41
N THR A 390 -4.97 21.71 -57.45
CA THR A 390 -5.61 21.08 -56.29
C THR A 390 -5.48 19.57 -56.40
N LYS A 391 -4.69 18.96 -55.51
CA LYS A 391 -4.39 17.52 -55.49
C LYS A 391 -5.07 16.77 -54.35
N GLY A 392 -6.18 17.32 -53.90
CA GLY A 392 -7.02 16.75 -52.86
C GLY A 392 -8.05 17.74 -52.32
N PHE A 393 -9.07 17.23 -51.66
CA PHE A 393 -10.11 18.01 -50.99
C PHE A 393 -10.83 17.15 -49.95
N ILE A 394 -11.55 17.81 -49.04
CA ILE A 394 -12.46 17.14 -48.11
C ILE A 394 -13.85 17.13 -48.73
N TYR A 395 -14.36 15.94 -49.02
CA TYR A 395 -15.75 15.75 -49.40
C TYR A 395 -16.63 15.75 -48.15
N GLN A 396 -17.66 16.60 -48.15
CA GLN A 396 -18.68 16.67 -47.10
C GLN A 396 -20.04 16.44 -47.76
N GLY A 397 -20.66 15.29 -47.48
CA GLY A 397 -21.94 14.89 -48.05
C GLY A 397 -22.63 13.83 -47.18
N ASN A 398 -23.74 13.27 -47.64
CA ASN A 398 -24.52 12.26 -46.90
C ASN A 398 -23.81 10.88 -46.92
N LEU A 399 -22.63 10.80 -46.32
CA LEU A 399 -21.86 9.56 -46.21
C LEU A 399 -22.48 8.65 -45.12
N THR A 400 -23.00 7.51 -45.55
CA THR A 400 -23.50 6.46 -44.66
C THR A 400 -22.36 5.61 -44.10
N LYS A 401 -22.33 5.46 -42.77
CA LYS A 401 -21.40 4.59 -42.03
C LYS A 401 -21.50 3.14 -42.50
N GLY A 402 -20.36 2.48 -42.70
CA GLY A 402 -20.31 1.09 -43.15
C GLY A 402 -20.57 0.88 -44.66
N ALA A 403 -20.98 1.91 -45.40
CA ALA A 403 -21.15 1.82 -46.85
C ALA A 403 -19.80 1.90 -47.58
N LEU A 404 -19.70 1.21 -48.73
CA LEU A 404 -18.55 1.26 -49.62
C LEU A 404 -18.69 2.43 -50.60
N TYR A 405 -17.61 3.18 -50.79
CA TYR A 405 -17.50 4.24 -51.78
C TYR A 405 -16.33 3.97 -52.71
N ARG A 406 -16.53 4.24 -54.00
CA ARG A 406 -15.52 4.15 -55.05
C ARG A 406 -15.16 5.53 -55.54
N ILE A 407 -13.88 5.78 -55.72
CA ILE A 407 -13.39 7.05 -56.25
C ILE A 407 -12.52 6.77 -57.47
N SER A 408 -12.83 7.45 -58.56
CA SER A 408 -12.12 7.37 -59.83
C SER A 408 -11.61 8.75 -60.22
N VAL A 409 -10.29 8.87 -60.45
CA VAL A 409 -9.63 10.13 -60.80
C VAL A 409 -8.93 10.00 -62.15
N TRP A 410 -9.31 10.83 -63.12
CA TRP A 410 -8.64 10.95 -64.41
C TRP A 410 -7.83 12.23 -64.49
N ALA A 411 -6.64 12.17 -65.10
CA ALA A 411 -5.89 13.36 -65.48
C ALA A 411 -6.35 13.87 -66.84
N ILE A 412 -6.33 15.20 -67.04
CA ILE A 412 -6.71 15.86 -68.29
C ILE A 412 -5.64 16.91 -68.62
N ASN A 413 -5.15 16.89 -69.85
CA ASN A 413 -4.27 17.93 -70.41
C ASN A 413 -4.90 18.54 -71.68
N LEU A 414 -4.12 19.32 -72.43
CA LEU A 414 -4.58 19.94 -73.69
C LEU A 414 -4.87 18.92 -74.81
N ALA A 415 -4.26 17.74 -74.78
CA ALA A 415 -4.54 16.65 -75.72
C ALA A 415 -5.87 15.93 -75.39
N GLY A 416 -6.35 16.04 -74.14
CA GLY A 416 -7.62 15.49 -73.68
C GLY A 416 -7.51 14.74 -72.36
N ARG A 417 -8.57 13.97 -72.05
CA ARG A 417 -8.66 13.12 -70.86
C ARG A 417 -7.87 11.83 -71.06
N GLY A 418 -7.07 11.45 -70.06
CA GLY A 418 -6.35 10.18 -70.04
C GLY A 418 -7.30 8.99 -70.13
N PRO A 419 -6.88 7.87 -70.75
CA PRO A 419 -7.79 6.76 -71.07
C PRO A 419 -8.26 5.97 -69.84
N LEU A 420 -7.50 5.98 -68.73
CA LEU A 420 -7.79 5.19 -67.54
C LEU A 420 -7.80 6.07 -66.27
N PRO A 421 -8.73 5.84 -65.33
CA PRO A 421 -8.65 6.45 -64.01
C PRO A 421 -7.68 5.72 -63.10
N ARG A 422 -7.19 6.42 -62.08
CA ARG A 422 -6.78 5.76 -60.83
C ARG A 422 -8.01 5.57 -59.96
N VAL A 423 -8.23 4.34 -59.52
CA VAL A 423 -9.38 3.95 -58.70
C VAL A 423 -8.91 3.58 -57.31
N ASN A 424 -9.65 3.99 -56.29
CA ASN A 424 -9.56 3.43 -54.95
C ASN A 424 -10.95 3.33 -54.31
N ALA A 425 -11.09 2.50 -53.29
CA ALA A 425 -12.34 2.29 -52.58
C ALA A 425 -12.11 2.24 -51.07
N ILE A 426 -13.09 2.70 -50.31
CA ILE A 426 -13.04 2.64 -48.85
C ILE A 426 -14.43 2.30 -48.28
N ARG A 427 -14.45 1.52 -47.21
CA ARG A 427 -15.62 1.42 -46.33
C ARG A 427 -15.62 2.63 -45.42
N PHE A 428 -16.65 3.47 -45.52
CA PHE A 428 -16.69 4.69 -44.73
C PHE A 428 -16.82 4.38 -43.23
N THR A 429 -15.83 4.80 -42.46
CA THR A 429 -15.74 4.55 -41.01
C THR A 429 -16.05 5.84 -40.26
N GLY A 430 -17.06 5.79 -39.40
CA GLY A 430 -17.40 6.87 -38.48
C GLY A 430 -16.82 6.66 -37.08
N LEU A 431 -17.22 7.55 -36.16
CA LEU A 431 -16.97 7.37 -34.73
C LEU A 431 -17.64 6.08 -34.24
N PRO A 432 -17.07 5.36 -33.26
CA PRO A 432 -17.70 4.18 -32.68
C PRO A 432 -19.09 4.49 -32.13
N GLY A 433 -19.96 3.49 -32.13
CA GLY A 433 -21.24 3.53 -31.45
C GLY A 433 -21.08 3.45 -29.93
N LYS A 434 -22.20 3.65 -29.24
CA LYS A 434 -22.29 3.56 -27.78
C LYS A 434 -21.92 2.16 -27.29
N PRO A 435 -20.95 2.01 -26.36
CA PRO A 435 -20.68 0.72 -25.73
C PRO A 435 -21.86 0.23 -24.88
N PRO A 436 -22.00 -1.10 -24.66
CA PRO A 436 -22.96 -1.63 -23.70
C PRO A 436 -22.77 -1.02 -22.32
N THR A 437 -23.86 -0.94 -21.54
CA THR A 437 -23.78 -0.50 -20.15
C THR A 437 -22.81 -1.39 -19.39
N PRO A 438 -21.79 -0.81 -18.74
CA PRO A 438 -20.81 -1.58 -18.00
C PRO A 438 -21.45 -2.24 -16.78
N THR A 439 -20.84 -3.29 -16.26
CA THR A 439 -21.17 -3.82 -14.94
C THR A 439 -20.15 -3.33 -13.93
N ILE A 440 -20.60 -2.94 -12.75
CA ILE A 440 -19.76 -2.43 -11.67
C ILE A 440 -20.02 -3.27 -10.43
N SER A 441 -18.97 -3.79 -9.81
CA SER A 441 -19.06 -4.62 -8.61
C SER A 441 -17.90 -4.38 -7.64
N SER A 442 -18.09 -4.68 -6.35
CA SER A 442 -17.02 -4.66 -5.36
C SER A 442 -16.07 -5.82 -5.59
N ARG A 443 -14.77 -5.53 -5.74
CA ARG A 443 -13.72 -6.54 -5.71
C ARG A 443 -13.29 -6.84 -4.27
N ASN A 444 -13.23 -5.81 -3.43
CA ASN A 444 -13.03 -5.87 -1.98
C ASN A 444 -13.48 -4.53 -1.36
N SER A 445 -13.25 -4.35 -0.05
CA SER A 445 -13.58 -3.10 0.67
C SER A 445 -12.87 -1.84 0.14
N LEU A 446 -11.89 -1.99 -0.76
CA LEU A 446 -11.07 -0.92 -1.29
C LEU A 446 -10.99 -0.87 -2.81
N ALA A 447 -11.70 -1.72 -3.52
CA ALA A 447 -11.59 -1.77 -4.97
C ALA A 447 -12.94 -2.09 -5.60
N VAL A 448 -13.26 -1.35 -6.64
CA VAL A 448 -14.42 -1.60 -7.49
C VAL A 448 -13.94 -2.02 -8.86
N ARG A 449 -14.49 -3.12 -9.36
CA ARG A 449 -14.24 -3.60 -10.71
C ARG A 449 -15.34 -3.12 -11.64
N MET A 450 -14.95 -2.57 -12.76
CA MET A 450 -15.85 -2.26 -13.88
C MET A 450 -15.52 -3.18 -15.04
N THR A 451 -16.52 -3.85 -15.60
CA THR A 451 -16.35 -4.70 -16.80
C THR A 451 -17.34 -4.30 -17.88
N TRP A 452 -16.94 -4.43 -19.15
CA TRP A 452 -17.77 -3.99 -20.27
C TRP A 452 -17.56 -4.88 -21.50
N GLY A 453 -18.55 -4.86 -22.39
CA GLY A 453 -18.46 -5.49 -23.71
C GLY A 453 -17.96 -4.51 -24.78
N ARG A 454 -17.50 -5.06 -25.90
CA ARG A 454 -17.20 -4.27 -27.11
C ARG A 454 -18.50 -3.69 -27.69
N PRO A 455 -18.51 -2.45 -28.22
CA PRO A 455 -19.68 -1.92 -28.91
C PRO A 455 -20.06 -2.77 -30.12
N SER A 456 -21.36 -2.89 -30.39
CA SER A 456 -21.90 -3.58 -31.56
C SER A 456 -21.55 -2.88 -32.87
N ASP A 457 -21.20 -1.60 -32.79
CA ASP A 457 -20.75 -0.76 -33.90
C ASP A 457 -19.43 -0.07 -33.52
N THR A 458 -18.31 -0.51 -34.09
CA THR A 458 -16.97 0.02 -33.81
C THR A 458 -16.53 1.10 -34.80
N GLY A 459 -17.42 1.53 -35.70
CA GLY A 459 -17.08 2.54 -36.70
C GLY A 459 -17.65 2.25 -38.09
N ASP A 460 -18.13 1.04 -38.34
CA ASP A 460 -18.59 0.63 -39.67
C ASP A 460 -19.94 -0.12 -39.64
N THR A 461 -20.76 0.08 -38.59
CA THR A 461 -22.01 -0.65 -38.30
C THR A 461 -21.82 -2.11 -37.86
N THR A 462 -20.58 -2.57 -37.77
CA THR A 462 -20.22 -3.90 -37.27
C THR A 462 -19.33 -3.80 -36.04
N SER A 463 -19.07 -4.92 -35.36
CA SER A 463 -18.13 -4.98 -34.25
C SER A 463 -16.67 -5.24 -34.68
N GLN A 464 -16.40 -5.28 -35.99
CA GLN A 464 -15.14 -5.79 -36.57
C GLN A 464 -14.08 -4.71 -36.74
N GLN A 465 -14.45 -3.44 -36.92
CA GLN A 465 -13.47 -2.35 -37.02
C GLN A 465 -12.61 -2.30 -35.74
N SER A 466 -11.30 -2.17 -35.91
CA SER A 466 -10.34 -2.03 -34.82
C SER A 466 -10.62 -0.80 -33.96
N LEU A 467 -10.55 -0.96 -32.64
CA LEU A 467 -10.58 0.13 -31.69
C LEU A 467 -9.15 0.48 -31.29
N THR A 468 -8.91 1.70 -30.85
CA THR A 468 -7.62 2.12 -30.32
C THR A 468 -7.62 2.03 -28.80
N ALA A 469 -8.69 2.50 -28.15
CA ALA A 469 -8.80 2.55 -26.70
C ALA A 469 -10.26 2.61 -26.22
N TYR A 470 -10.44 2.50 -24.90
CA TYR A 470 -11.64 2.91 -24.18
C TYR A 470 -11.30 4.06 -23.24
N LEU A 471 -12.25 4.98 -23.03
CA LEU A 471 -12.16 6.02 -22.02
C LEU A 471 -13.24 5.78 -20.96
N LEU A 472 -12.82 5.54 -19.73
CA LEU A 472 -13.68 5.25 -18.59
C LEU A 472 -13.88 6.49 -17.72
N GLN A 473 -15.06 6.60 -17.13
CA GLN A 473 -15.40 7.57 -16.10
C GLN A 473 -16.08 6.87 -14.92
N ILE A 474 -15.63 7.18 -13.71
CA ILE A 474 -16.25 6.74 -12.46
C ILE A 474 -16.45 7.93 -11.51
N PHE A 475 -17.57 7.92 -10.80
CA PHE A 475 -18.03 8.98 -9.92
C PHE A 475 -18.37 8.38 -8.56
N ALA A 476 -17.66 8.81 -7.50
CA ALA A 476 -17.96 8.42 -6.11
C ALA A 476 -19.08 9.28 -5.49
N ASN A 477 -19.19 10.54 -5.91
CA ASN A 477 -20.28 11.40 -5.54
C ASN A 477 -21.00 11.86 -6.83
N PRO A 478 -22.26 11.47 -7.05
CA PRO A 478 -22.98 11.84 -8.27
C PRO A 478 -23.23 13.35 -8.41
N SER A 479 -22.97 14.13 -7.36
CA SER A 479 -23.09 15.59 -7.35
C SER A 479 -21.83 16.31 -7.87
N VAL A 480 -20.71 15.60 -8.07
CA VAL A 480 -19.44 16.15 -8.55
C VAL A 480 -19.19 15.64 -9.97
N TYR A 481 -19.26 16.55 -10.95
CA TYR A 481 -19.19 16.22 -12.39
C TYR A 481 -17.78 15.90 -12.93
N TYR A 482 -16.74 15.95 -12.08
CA TYR A 482 -15.37 15.61 -12.46
C TYR A 482 -15.10 14.11 -12.25
N GLY A 483 -15.57 13.29 -13.20
CA GLY A 483 -15.17 11.90 -13.29
C GLY A 483 -13.71 11.81 -13.76
N ASN A 484 -12.92 10.90 -13.16
CA ASN A 484 -11.57 10.66 -13.64
C ASN A 484 -11.63 10.00 -15.02
N ASN A 485 -10.97 10.59 -16.01
CA ASN A 485 -10.86 10.04 -17.36
C ASN A 485 -9.69 9.05 -17.39
N ILE A 486 -9.99 7.76 -17.44
CA ILE A 486 -8.98 6.69 -17.52
C ILE A 486 -9.01 6.11 -18.93
N SER A 487 -7.89 6.21 -19.64
CA SER A 487 -7.74 5.58 -20.96
C SER A 487 -7.15 4.18 -20.80
N THR A 488 -7.77 3.19 -21.43
CA THR A 488 -7.30 1.80 -21.46
C THR A 488 -7.17 1.30 -22.90
N PRO A 489 -6.17 0.45 -23.23
CA PRO A 489 -6.08 -0.17 -24.54
C PRO A 489 -7.33 -0.98 -24.92
N GLN A 490 -7.59 -1.16 -26.22
CA GLN A 490 -8.75 -1.92 -26.72
C GLN A 490 -8.84 -3.39 -26.23
N SER A 491 -7.73 -3.99 -25.78
CA SER A 491 -7.69 -5.36 -25.25
C SER A 491 -8.22 -5.47 -23.82
N VAL A 492 -8.37 -4.35 -23.12
CA VAL A 492 -8.86 -4.30 -21.74
C VAL A 492 -10.38 -4.19 -21.75
N VAL A 493 -11.05 -5.16 -21.13
CA VAL A 493 -12.52 -5.21 -20.95
C VAL A 493 -12.94 -5.20 -19.48
N SER A 494 -11.97 -5.04 -18.58
CA SER A 494 -12.15 -4.97 -17.14
C SER A 494 -11.10 -4.05 -16.54
N TYR A 495 -11.51 -3.14 -15.65
CA TYR A 495 -10.62 -2.24 -14.92
C TYR A 495 -10.97 -2.19 -13.45
N ASP A 496 -9.94 -2.25 -12.60
CA ASP A 496 -10.08 -2.16 -11.14
C ASP A 496 -9.76 -0.75 -10.67
N PHE A 497 -10.79 -0.04 -10.20
CA PHE A 497 -10.67 1.22 -9.49
C PHE A 497 -10.32 0.93 -8.04
N ASN A 498 -9.04 0.97 -7.72
CA ASN A 498 -8.58 0.90 -6.34
C ASN A 498 -8.76 2.27 -5.67
N THR A 499 -9.43 2.29 -4.53
CA THR A 499 -9.51 3.42 -3.59
C THR A 499 -8.36 3.49 -2.63
N ALA A 500 -7.41 2.56 -2.76
CA ALA A 500 -6.06 2.78 -2.28
C ALA A 500 -5.52 3.98 -3.06
N ILE A 501 -5.81 5.16 -2.52
CA ILE A 501 -5.26 6.42 -2.94
C ILE A 501 -3.75 6.20 -3.10
N GLY A 502 -3.24 6.47 -4.30
CA GLY A 502 -1.89 6.09 -4.72
C GLY A 502 -0.85 6.35 -3.62
N GLY A 503 -0.30 5.28 -3.05
CA GLY A 503 0.65 5.37 -1.96
C GLY A 503 0.94 4.00 -1.34
N SER A 504 2.15 3.82 -0.83
CA SER A 504 2.48 2.71 0.05
C SER A 504 1.93 3.01 1.44
N PHE A 505 1.10 2.13 1.97
CA PHE A 505 0.82 2.13 3.41
C PHE A 505 2.12 1.82 4.14
N SER A 506 2.45 2.65 5.13
CA SER A 506 3.64 2.50 5.97
C SER A 506 3.21 2.32 7.42
N LYS A 507 3.82 1.37 8.13
CA LYS A 507 3.56 1.17 9.55
C LYS A 507 3.75 2.48 10.31
N CYS A 508 2.73 2.91 11.05
CA CYS A 508 2.76 4.11 11.87
C CYS A 508 2.75 3.82 13.37
N ALA A 509 2.13 2.71 13.80
CA ALA A 509 2.03 2.36 15.21
C ALA A 509 1.79 0.85 15.41
N ASP A 510 2.25 0.33 16.53
CA ASP A 510 1.90 -1.02 17.00
C ASP A 510 0.55 -1.03 17.72
N GLN A 511 -0.03 -2.21 17.90
CA GLN A 511 -1.25 -2.39 18.68
C GLN A 511 -1.14 -1.75 20.07
N GLY A 512 -2.16 -0.99 20.47
CA GLY A 512 -2.17 -0.25 21.75
C GLY A 512 -1.61 1.17 21.67
N GLN A 513 -0.99 1.57 20.56
CA GLN A 513 -0.36 2.89 20.39
C GLN A 513 -1.20 3.85 19.55
N ILE A 514 -0.82 5.13 19.53
CA ILE A 514 -1.44 6.16 18.70
C ILE A 514 -0.70 6.23 17.36
N CYS A 515 -1.43 6.09 16.26
CA CYS A 515 -0.93 6.38 14.91
C CYS A 515 -1.24 7.83 14.55
N TYR A 516 -0.21 8.66 14.43
CA TYR A 516 -0.33 10.02 13.88
C TYR A 516 -0.32 9.94 12.35
N CYS A 517 -1.46 10.25 11.74
CA CYS A 517 -1.68 10.15 10.31
C CYS A 517 -2.68 11.19 9.86
N GLU A 518 -2.22 12.18 9.10
CA GLU A 518 -3.09 13.06 8.30
C GLU A 518 -3.41 12.34 6.99
N GLY A 519 -4.40 11.46 7.02
CA GLY A 519 -4.73 10.62 5.87
C GLY A 519 -5.56 9.40 6.24
N VAL A 520 -5.27 8.27 5.59
CA VAL A 520 -6.04 7.03 5.77
C VAL A 520 -5.20 6.01 6.53
N VAL A 521 -5.79 5.43 7.58
CA VAL A 521 -5.17 4.41 8.43
C VAL A 521 -5.91 3.10 8.26
N ARG A 522 -5.16 2.00 8.16
CA ARG A 522 -5.68 0.63 8.22
C ARG A 522 -5.05 -0.11 9.39
N TYR A 523 -5.78 -1.04 9.97
CA TYR A 523 -5.36 -1.82 11.14
C TYR A 523 -5.46 -3.31 10.82
N GLY A 524 -4.42 -4.08 11.09
CA GLY A 524 -4.40 -5.47 10.65
C GLY A 524 -3.08 -6.19 10.89
N ALA A 525 -3.02 -7.44 10.45
CA ALA A 525 -1.86 -8.32 10.54
C ALA A 525 -1.85 -9.28 9.34
N GLU A 526 -0.65 -9.76 8.96
CA GLU A 526 -0.48 -10.82 7.94
C GLU A 526 -1.19 -10.55 6.59
N GLY A 527 -1.25 -9.29 6.16
CA GLY A 527 -1.89 -8.90 4.91
C GLY A 527 -3.42 -8.86 4.96
N GLN A 528 -4.04 -9.16 6.11
CA GLN A 528 -5.45 -8.90 6.36
C GLN A 528 -5.63 -7.57 7.09
N TRP A 529 -6.44 -6.69 6.51
CA TRP A 529 -6.62 -5.32 6.98
C TRP A 529 -8.08 -5.00 7.25
N SER A 530 -8.32 -4.11 8.22
CA SER A 530 -9.61 -3.50 8.51
C SER A 530 -10.09 -2.64 7.33
N VAL A 531 -11.35 -2.22 7.38
CA VAL A 531 -11.80 -1.11 6.53
C VAL A 531 -10.96 0.12 6.90
N PRO A 532 -10.32 0.80 5.94
CA PRO A 532 -9.53 1.96 6.26
C PRO A 532 -10.37 3.11 6.82
N TYR A 533 -9.80 3.77 7.80
CA TYR A 533 -10.39 4.88 8.53
C TYR A 533 -9.67 6.17 8.13
N ILE A 534 -10.45 7.23 7.84
CA ILE A 534 -9.88 8.55 7.59
C ILE A 534 -9.57 9.17 8.96
N ALA A 535 -8.29 9.20 9.32
CA ALA A 535 -7.86 9.75 10.59
C ALA A 535 -7.91 11.29 10.52
N PRO A 536 -8.50 11.99 11.52
CA PRO A 536 -8.52 13.44 11.60
C PRO A 536 -7.15 14.04 11.97
N GLY A 537 -6.05 13.31 11.71
CA GLY A 537 -4.68 13.63 12.11
C GLY A 537 -4.05 12.58 13.03
N TRP A 538 -4.86 11.86 13.81
CA TRP A 538 -4.40 10.75 14.65
C TRP A 538 -5.51 9.73 14.91
N VAL A 539 -5.12 8.52 15.32
CA VAL A 539 -6.05 7.44 15.66
C VAL A 539 -5.43 6.41 16.62
N ASN A 540 -6.25 5.84 17.50
CA ASN A 540 -5.82 4.76 18.39
C ASN A 540 -5.78 3.42 17.64
N CYS A 541 -4.65 2.72 17.72
CA CYS A 541 -4.44 1.42 17.08
C CYS A 541 -4.88 0.28 18.00
N ILE A 542 -6.17 0.27 18.33
CA ILE A 542 -6.75 -0.63 19.33
C ILE A 542 -7.93 -1.38 18.72
N SER A 543 -7.92 -2.69 18.88
CA SER A 543 -9.03 -3.58 18.55
C SER A 543 -10.28 -3.26 19.38
N GLY A 544 -11.44 -3.16 18.74
CA GLY A 544 -12.74 -3.00 19.42
C GLY A 544 -13.14 -1.55 19.72
N ASP A 545 -12.29 -0.57 19.38
CA ASP A 545 -12.68 0.84 19.32
C ASP A 545 -13.25 1.13 17.92
N ILE A 546 -12.57 1.95 17.10
CA ILE A 546 -12.96 2.21 15.72
C ILE A 546 -12.57 1.09 14.74
N PHE A 547 -11.64 0.21 15.12
CA PHE A 547 -11.15 -0.87 14.26
C PHE A 547 -11.68 -2.23 14.74
N PRO A 548 -12.26 -3.04 13.84
CA PRO A 548 -12.62 -4.41 14.16
C PRO A 548 -11.40 -5.31 14.35
N ILE A 549 -11.59 -6.46 15.01
CA ILE A 549 -10.58 -7.52 15.07
C ILE A 549 -10.53 -8.22 13.70
N VAL A 550 -9.36 -8.18 13.07
CA VAL A 550 -9.14 -8.77 11.74
C VAL A 550 -8.59 -10.20 11.84
N ILE A 551 -7.69 -10.43 12.80
CA ILE A 551 -7.10 -11.74 13.12
C ILE A 551 -7.08 -11.89 14.65
N TRP A 552 -7.58 -13.00 15.19
CA TRP A 552 -7.57 -13.24 16.63
C TRP A 552 -6.18 -13.65 17.12
N ASN A 553 -5.73 -13.10 18.26
CA ASN A 553 -4.42 -13.36 18.88
C ASN A 553 -3.17 -13.07 18.03
N ALA A 554 -3.32 -12.33 16.92
CA ALA A 554 -2.16 -11.80 16.19
C ALA A 554 -1.82 -10.39 16.70
N ALA A 555 -0.53 -10.05 16.71
CA ALA A 555 -0.09 -8.68 16.94
C ALA A 555 -0.46 -7.82 15.73
N HIS A 556 -1.47 -6.96 15.89
CA HIS A 556 -1.88 -6.03 14.84
C HIS A 556 -0.95 -4.83 14.77
N THR A 557 -0.95 -4.19 13.61
CA THR A 557 -0.27 -2.93 13.39
C THR A 557 -1.21 -1.97 12.68
N CYS A 558 -1.04 -0.68 12.94
CA CYS A 558 -1.60 0.34 12.07
C CYS A 558 -0.61 0.72 10.99
N GLU A 559 -1.13 0.88 9.78
CA GLU A 559 -0.40 1.50 8.70
C GLU A 559 -1.13 2.75 8.21
N CYS A 560 -0.36 3.82 8.02
CA CYS A 560 -0.81 5.11 7.53
C CYS A 560 -0.44 5.28 6.06
N ASN A 561 -1.37 5.85 5.30
CA ASN A 561 -1.10 6.49 4.02
C ASN A 561 -1.42 7.99 4.15
N SER A 562 -0.40 8.80 4.39
CA SER A 562 -0.49 10.25 4.56
C SER A 562 -0.62 11.03 3.25
N ARG A 563 -0.53 10.34 2.10
CA ARG A 563 -0.69 10.95 0.76
C ARG A 563 -2.07 10.69 0.17
N ALA A 564 -2.95 10.14 0.99
CA ALA A 564 -4.32 9.79 0.67
C ALA A 564 -5.20 11.00 0.30
N ASP A 565 -4.74 12.23 0.54
CA ASP A 565 -5.43 13.48 0.19
C ASP A 565 -4.90 14.14 -1.11
N LYS A 566 -3.70 13.78 -1.62
CA LYS A 566 -2.94 14.66 -2.54
C LYS A 566 -2.25 14.03 -3.77
N LEU A 567 -2.50 12.78 -4.14
CA LEU A 567 -1.88 12.19 -5.34
C LEU A 567 -2.87 11.59 -6.34
N LEU A 568 -3.03 12.32 -7.46
CA LEU A 568 -3.36 11.83 -8.82
C LEU A 568 -4.60 10.92 -8.97
N GLY A 569 -5.74 11.56 -9.25
CA GLY A 569 -6.68 11.10 -10.30
C GLY A 569 -7.39 9.75 -10.14
N THR A 570 -7.40 9.13 -8.96
CA THR A 570 -8.17 7.91 -8.69
C THR A 570 -9.13 8.15 -7.52
N LEU A 571 -10.35 8.59 -7.88
CA LEU A 571 -11.48 8.96 -7.02
C LEU A 571 -11.18 10.09 -5.99
N PRO A 572 -11.85 11.26 -6.07
CA PRO A 572 -11.63 12.36 -5.12
C PRO A 572 -12.09 12.04 -3.68
N GLU A 573 -12.74 10.89 -3.44
CA GLU A 573 -13.12 10.40 -2.11
C GLU A 573 -12.88 8.88 -2.02
N PRO A 574 -12.37 8.36 -0.89
CA PRO A 574 -12.31 6.92 -0.65
C PRO A 574 -13.72 6.32 -0.68
N ILE A 575 -13.88 5.13 -1.28
CA ILE A 575 -15.18 4.45 -1.34
C ILE A 575 -15.61 4.12 0.08
N ARG A 576 -16.76 4.67 0.46
CA ARG A 576 -17.41 4.36 1.73
C ARG A 576 -18.42 3.24 1.50
N PRO A 577 -18.53 2.27 2.43
CA PRO A 577 -19.66 1.36 2.43
C PRO A 577 -20.98 2.15 2.35
N GLY A 578 -21.89 1.71 1.47
CA GLY A 578 -23.20 2.34 1.24
C GLY A 578 -23.19 3.47 0.22
N GLN A 579 -22.02 3.94 -0.21
CA GLN A 579 -21.89 4.99 -1.22
C GLN A 579 -22.36 4.49 -2.60
N ILE A 580 -23.16 5.31 -3.29
CA ILE A 580 -23.60 5.01 -4.66
C ILE A 580 -22.56 5.53 -5.64
N MET A 581 -21.85 4.60 -6.26
CA MET A 581 -20.91 4.83 -7.34
C MET A 581 -21.66 4.82 -8.67
N LYS A 582 -21.29 5.72 -9.58
CA LYS A 582 -21.74 5.66 -10.98
C LYS A 582 -20.55 5.54 -11.91
N GLY A 583 -20.67 4.79 -13.00
CA GLY A 583 -19.62 4.70 -14.01
C GLY A 583 -20.16 4.52 -15.42
N ARG A 584 -19.39 4.98 -16.40
CA ARG A 584 -19.69 4.91 -17.84
C ARG A 584 -18.40 4.90 -18.64
N LEU A 585 -18.48 4.52 -19.92
CA LEU A 585 -17.31 4.50 -20.80
C LEU A 585 -17.67 4.87 -22.24
N LEU A 586 -16.69 5.29 -23.04
CA LEU A 586 -16.81 5.38 -24.49
C LEU A 586 -15.70 4.57 -25.17
N ALA A 587 -15.92 4.22 -26.43
CA ALA A 587 -14.92 3.56 -27.28
C ALA A 587 -14.26 4.56 -28.23
N ILE A 588 -12.99 4.33 -28.55
CA ILE A 588 -12.18 5.18 -29.42
C ILE A 588 -11.66 4.31 -30.58
N ASN A 589 -11.73 4.81 -31.81
CA ASN A 589 -11.07 4.23 -32.99
C ASN A 589 -10.14 5.26 -33.65
N ASP A 590 -9.62 4.96 -34.84
CA ASP A 590 -8.72 5.86 -35.59
C ASP A 590 -9.38 7.19 -36.03
N ILE A 591 -10.72 7.28 -35.95
CA ILE A 591 -11.49 8.49 -36.27
C ILE A 591 -11.66 9.37 -35.03
N GLY A 592 -11.82 8.77 -33.84
CA GLY A 592 -11.93 9.49 -32.58
C GLY A 592 -12.88 8.83 -31.57
N GLU A 593 -13.38 9.66 -30.65
CA GLU A 593 -14.21 9.24 -29.51
C GLU A 593 -15.69 9.06 -29.90
N GLY A 594 -16.24 7.88 -29.61
CA GLY A 594 -17.68 7.63 -29.67
C GLY A 594 -18.46 8.24 -28.50
N PRO A 595 -19.79 8.08 -28.44
CA PRO A 595 -20.58 8.54 -27.31
C PRO A 595 -20.38 7.64 -26.08
N PHE A 596 -20.58 8.21 -24.88
CA PHE A 596 -20.58 7.46 -23.63
C PHE A 596 -21.75 6.46 -23.54
N SER A 597 -21.48 5.32 -22.89
CA SER A 597 -22.48 4.36 -22.43
C SER A 597 -23.47 5.00 -21.44
N ASP A 598 -24.56 4.29 -21.15
CA ASP A 598 -25.39 4.65 -20.00
C ASP A 598 -24.60 4.46 -18.70
N PHE A 599 -25.05 5.14 -17.65
CA PHE A 599 -24.48 4.98 -16.33
C PHE A 599 -24.87 3.63 -15.74
N ALA A 600 -23.86 2.85 -15.36
CA ALA A 600 -24.02 1.80 -14.38
C ALA A 600 -23.96 2.41 -12.98
N SER A 601 -24.78 1.90 -12.06
CA SER A 601 -24.78 2.32 -10.66
C SER A 601 -24.46 1.11 -9.78
N PHE A 602 -23.63 1.32 -8.77
CA PHE A 602 -23.24 0.30 -7.82
C PHE A 602 -23.20 0.89 -6.42
N ARG A 603 -23.85 0.23 -5.45
CA ARG A 603 -23.71 0.60 -4.04
C ARG A 603 -22.53 -0.16 -3.46
N ALA A 604 -21.51 0.57 -3.01
CA ALA A 604 -20.31 0.00 -2.44
C ALA A 604 -20.57 -0.81 -1.18
N MET A 605 -19.94 -1.98 -1.07
CA MET A 605 -20.11 -2.92 0.04
C MET A 605 -18.75 -3.32 0.63
N SER A 606 -18.72 -3.52 1.94
CA SER A 606 -17.62 -4.08 2.72
C SER A 606 -18.00 -5.45 3.28
N LYS A 607 -17.08 -6.11 3.98
CA LYS A 607 -17.37 -7.30 4.78
C LYS A 607 -18.40 -6.97 5.88
N PRO A 608 -19.26 -7.92 6.29
CA PRO A 608 -20.21 -7.71 7.38
C PRO A 608 -19.53 -7.36 8.70
N GLY A 609 -20.23 -6.67 9.59
CA GLY A 609 -19.79 -6.48 10.98
C GLY A 609 -19.77 -7.78 11.79
N PRO A 610 -19.25 -7.73 13.04
CA PRO A 610 -19.27 -8.86 13.95
C PRO A 610 -20.69 -9.28 14.32
N VAL A 611 -20.89 -10.57 14.61
CA VAL A 611 -22.14 -11.05 15.21
C VAL A 611 -22.23 -10.53 16.65
N ARG A 612 -23.45 -10.43 17.17
CA ARG A 612 -23.68 -9.84 18.49
C ARG A 612 -24.17 -10.90 19.47
N ASP A 613 -23.91 -10.66 20.76
CA ASP A 613 -24.45 -11.45 21.87
C ASP A 613 -24.23 -12.97 21.72
N MET A 614 -23.06 -13.37 21.22
CA MET A 614 -22.77 -14.79 21.03
C MET A 614 -22.67 -15.49 22.38
N THR A 615 -23.33 -16.64 22.48
CA THR A 615 -23.36 -17.48 23.66
C THR A 615 -23.20 -18.95 23.25
N VAL A 616 -22.53 -19.73 24.09
CA VAL A 616 -22.35 -21.17 23.88
C VAL A 616 -22.78 -21.92 25.13
N THR A 617 -23.76 -22.79 24.96
CA THR A 617 -24.24 -23.67 26.02
C THR A 617 -23.88 -25.13 25.69
N ALA A 618 -23.41 -25.86 26.70
CA ALA A 618 -23.18 -27.29 26.57
C ALA A 618 -24.50 -28.04 26.80
N ALA A 619 -24.97 -28.76 25.79
CA ALA A 619 -26.10 -29.69 25.88
C ALA A 619 -25.61 -31.12 26.13
N SER A 620 -26.51 -32.09 26.25
CA SER A 620 -26.14 -33.50 26.50
C SER A 620 -25.38 -34.16 25.35
N ASP A 621 -25.53 -33.67 24.12
CA ASP A 621 -25.06 -34.28 22.88
C ASP A 621 -24.34 -33.31 21.94
N GLY A 622 -23.88 -32.16 22.47
CA GLY A 622 -23.08 -31.20 21.72
C GLY A 622 -23.10 -29.78 22.31
N PHE A 623 -22.54 -28.82 21.57
CA PHE A 623 -22.67 -27.39 21.90
C PHE A 623 -23.84 -26.77 21.13
N VAL A 624 -24.64 -25.96 21.82
CA VAL A 624 -25.61 -25.06 21.18
C VAL A 624 -25.03 -23.65 21.20
N VAL A 625 -24.77 -23.14 20.01
CA VAL A 625 -24.24 -21.80 19.76
C VAL A 625 -25.41 -20.90 19.39
N SER A 626 -25.54 -19.75 20.04
CA SER A 626 -26.58 -18.75 19.77
C SER A 626 -25.99 -17.36 19.59
N TRP A 627 -26.50 -16.58 18.64
CA TRP A 627 -26.02 -15.22 18.34
C TRP A 627 -27.08 -14.37 17.65
N ASN A 628 -26.96 -13.05 17.78
CA ASN A 628 -27.73 -12.08 17.02
C ASN A 628 -26.98 -11.67 15.75
N ALA A 629 -27.73 -11.37 14.69
CA ALA A 629 -27.16 -10.89 13.44
C ALA A 629 -26.33 -9.60 13.64
N PRO A 630 -25.32 -9.35 12.78
CA PRO A 630 -24.55 -8.12 12.82
C PRO A 630 -25.45 -6.88 12.74
N SER A 631 -25.01 -5.76 13.33
CA SER A 631 -25.71 -4.49 13.18
C SER A 631 -25.55 -3.87 11.79
N ASP A 632 -24.62 -4.38 10.97
CA ASP A 632 -24.33 -3.90 9.61
C ASP A 632 -23.90 -5.08 8.73
N TYR A 633 -24.58 -5.28 7.59
CA TYR A 633 -24.31 -6.38 6.67
C TYR A 633 -23.26 -6.04 5.59
N GLY A 634 -22.62 -4.88 5.71
CA GLY A 634 -21.52 -4.44 4.86
C GLY A 634 -21.79 -3.14 4.11
N TYR A 635 -22.93 -2.48 4.31
CA TYR A 635 -23.25 -1.21 3.64
C TYR A 635 -22.94 0.03 4.48
N GLY A 636 -22.40 -0.09 5.68
CA GLY A 636 -22.22 1.09 6.53
C GLY A 636 -23.54 1.56 7.12
N LEU A 637 -23.46 2.35 8.19
CA LEU A 637 -24.62 3.04 8.80
C LEU A 637 -25.74 2.12 9.31
N GLY A 638 -25.43 0.86 9.60
CA GLY A 638 -26.39 -0.07 10.18
C GLY A 638 -27.51 -0.53 9.23
N VAL A 639 -27.22 -0.57 7.92
CA VAL A 639 -28.16 -1.04 6.91
C VAL A 639 -28.28 -2.58 6.98
N LEU A 640 -29.51 -3.06 7.20
CA LEU A 640 -29.85 -4.48 7.40
C LEU A 640 -30.66 -5.03 6.20
N ASP A 641 -30.02 -5.23 5.05
CA ASP A 641 -30.65 -5.91 3.90
C ASP A 641 -30.35 -7.42 3.93
N GLU A 642 -31.32 -8.21 4.40
CA GLU A 642 -31.17 -9.66 4.61
C GLU A 642 -30.81 -10.43 3.33
N ASN A 643 -31.07 -9.89 2.14
CA ASN A 643 -30.74 -10.53 0.86
C ASN A 643 -29.23 -10.57 0.57
N ILE A 644 -28.43 -9.87 1.38
CA ILE A 644 -26.99 -9.70 1.17
C ILE A 644 -26.18 -10.66 2.02
N LEU A 645 -26.71 -11.03 3.18
CA LEU A 645 -26.13 -12.13 3.94
C LEU A 645 -26.31 -13.42 3.15
N LEU A 646 -25.21 -14.14 2.96
CA LEU A 646 -25.20 -15.41 2.25
C LEU A 646 -25.19 -16.59 3.23
N ASP A 647 -24.43 -16.47 4.33
CA ASP A 647 -24.21 -17.56 5.28
C ASP A 647 -23.64 -17.07 6.62
N TYR A 648 -23.69 -17.91 7.65
CA TYR A 648 -22.86 -17.80 8.85
C TYR A 648 -21.84 -18.95 8.90
N SER A 649 -20.56 -18.61 9.00
CA SER A 649 -19.47 -19.56 9.20
C SER A 649 -19.20 -19.76 10.68
N ILE A 650 -19.38 -20.98 11.17
CA ILE A 650 -19.10 -21.38 12.56
C ILE A 650 -17.82 -22.22 12.59
N LYS A 651 -16.76 -21.71 13.19
CA LYS A 651 -15.48 -22.40 13.33
C LYS A 651 -15.31 -22.91 14.75
N LEU A 652 -14.88 -24.16 14.87
CA LEU A 652 -14.56 -24.86 16.12
C LEU A 652 -13.07 -25.22 16.09
N SER A 653 -12.29 -24.71 17.04
CA SER A 653 -10.84 -24.95 17.14
C SER A 653 -10.46 -25.48 18.53
N THR A 654 -9.44 -26.34 18.61
CA THR A 654 -8.81 -26.72 19.89
C THR A 654 -7.76 -25.71 20.37
N CYS A 655 -7.45 -24.69 19.55
CA CYS A 655 -6.47 -23.66 19.83
C CYS A 655 -7.08 -22.26 19.80
N PRO A 656 -6.52 -21.29 20.55
CA PRO A 656 -7.00 -19.91 20.54
C PRO A 656 -6.94 -19.30 19.14
N GLU A 657 -5.85 -19.53 18.42
CA GLU A 657 -5.69 -19.10 17.03
C GLU A 657 -6.60 -19.97 16.14
N VAL A 658 -7.73 -19.41 15.73
CA VAL A 658 -8.64 -20.03 14.76
C VAL A 658 -8.09 -19.83 13.34
N SER A 659 -6.80 -20.11 13.16
CA SER A 659 -6.07 -20.01 11.90
C SER A 659 -5.62 -21.39 11.43
N THR A 660 -5.71 -21.64 10.13
CA THR A 660 -5.35 -22.91 9.50
C THR A 660 -3.84 -23.21 9.50
N THR A 661 -3.00 -22.28 10.01
CA THR A 661 -1.53 -22.33 9.90
C THR A 661 -0.82 -22.94 11.11
N VAL A 662 -1.53 -23.20 12.22
CA VAL A 662 -0.90 -23.69 13.46
C VAL A 662 -0.88 -25.23 13.50
N SER A 663 0.31 -25.82 13.47
CA SER A 663 0.49 -27.28 13.57
C SER A 663 0.04 -27.81 14.92
N GLY A 664 -0.86 -28.81 14.94
CA GLY A 664 -1.37 -29.44 16.16
C GLY A 664 -2.79 -29.01 16.56
N CYS A 665 -3.36 -28.02 15.88
CA CYS A 665 -4.72 -27.55 16.13
C CYS A 665 -5.74 -28.29 15.24
N THR A 666 -6.84 -28.75 15.83
CA THR A 666 -7.96 -29.34 15.07
C THR A 666 -9.01 -28.26 14.84
N ILE A 667 -9.22 -27.88 13.58
CA ILE A 667 -10.22 -26.89 13.18
C ILE A 667 -11.32 -27.56 12.35
N LYS A 668 -12.58 -27.31 12.71
CA LYS A 668 -13.77 -27.72 11.97
C LYS A 668 -14.61 -26.50 11.64
N THR A 669 -15.14 -26.44 10.42
CA THR A 669 -16.00 -25.32 9.97
C THR A 669 -17.37 -25.85 9.62
N PHE A 670 -18.40 -25.15 10.07
CA PHE A 670 -19.80 -25.40 9.79
C PHE A 670 -20.43 -24.17 9.14
N SER A 671 -21.55 -24.38 8.46
CA SER A 671 -22.27 -23.37 7.69
C SER A 671 -23.73 -23.33 8.15
N LYS A 672 -24.30 -22.14 8.29
CA LYS A 672 -25.70 -21.91 8.70
C LYS A 672 -26.30 -20.79 7.85
N PRO A 673 -27.29 -21.09 6.98
CA PRO A 673 -27.96 -20.08 6.18
C PRO A 673 -28.56 -18.95 7.04
N PRO A 674 -28.65 -17.72 6.51
CA PRO A 674 -28.92 -16.51 7.27
C PRO A 674 -30.37 -16.37 7.75
N ALA A 675 -31.26 -17.28 7.34
CA ALA A 675 -32.63 -17.34 7.85
C ALA A 675 -32.64 -17.58 9.38
N CYS A 676 -32.82 -16.50 10.13
CA CYS A 676 -32.95 -16.46 11.58
C CYS A 676 -34.06 -15.46 11.93
N ASN A 677 -35.02 -15.85 12.78
CA ASN A 677 -36.06 -14.95 13.29
C ASN A 677 -35.51 -14.13 14.48
N GLY A 678 -34.50 -13.28 14.22
CA GLY A 678 -33.80 -12.48 15.23
C GLY A 678 -32.60 -13.19 15.85
N LEU A 679 -32.84 -14.25 16.64
CA LEU A 679 -31.77 -15.06 17.27
C LEU A 679 -31.41 -16.26 16.39
N CYS A 680 -30.16 -16.33 15.94
CA CYS A 680 -29.62 -17.48 15.24
C CYS A 680 -29.15 -18.54 16.24
N THR A 681 -29.37 -19.81 15.92
CA THR A 681 -28.86 -20.95 16.70
C THR A 681 -28.26 -22.02 15.80
N TYR A 682 -27.15 -22.63 16.22
CA TYR A 682 -26.54 -23.78 15.56
C TYR A 682 -26.06 -24.81 16.58
N LYS A 683 -26.32 -26.08 16.30
CA LYS A 683 -25.89 -27.19 17.17
C LYS A 683 -24.67 -27.87 16.58
N ILE A 684 -23.55 -27.79 17.29
CA ILE A 684 -22.34 -28.55 16.99
C ILE A 684 -22.50 -29.92 17.65
N PRO A 685 -22.65 -31.01 16.88
CA PRO A 685 -22.88 -32.35 17.44
C PRO A 685 -21.63 -32.85 18.19
N GLU A 686 -21.81 -33.70 19.20
CA GLU A 686 -20.70 -34.35 19.89
C GLU A 686 -20.00 -35.38 19.00
N LEU A 687 -20.78 -36.26 18.36
CA LEU A 687 -20.26 -37.43 17.65
C LEU A 687 -19.22 -37.02 16.59
N ASN A 688 -18.04 -37.65 16.67
CA ASN A 688 -16.88 -37.42 15.80
C ASN A 688 -16.35 -35.98 15.79
N THR A 689 -16.79 -35.10 16.70
CA THR A 689 -16.50 -33.65 16.64
C THR A 689 -15.92 -33.12 17.94
N LEU A 690 -16.49 -33.52 19.07
CA LEU A 690 -16.05 -33.08 20.39
C LEU A 690 -15.34 -34.22 21.13
N LEU A 691 -14.24 -33.89 21.79
CA LEU A 691 -13.47 -34.80 22.64
C LEU A 691 -13.68 -34.43 24.11
N GLU A 692 -13.99 -35.42 24.94
CA GLU A 692 -14.18 -35.19 26.38
C GLU A 692 -12.91 -34.62 27.03
N GLY A 693 -13.08 -33.66 27.94
CA GLY A 693 -11.97 -32.98 28.61
C GLY A 693 -11.24 -31.95 27.74
N THR A 694 -11.70 -31.70 26.51
CA THR A 694 -11.05 -30.74 25.60
C THR A 694 -11.69 -29.37 25.69
N VAL A 695 -10.87 -28.33 25.55
CA VAL A 695 -11.31 -26.93 25.47
C VAL A 695 -11.36 -26.51 24.01
N TYR A 696 -12.49 -25.92 23.65
CA TYR A 696 -12.77 -25.44 22.31
C TYR A 696 -12.91 -23.93 22.29
N TYR A 697 -12.49 -23.37 21.16
CA TYR A 697 -12.63 -21.97 20.80
C TYR A 697 -13.60 -21.91 19.62
N ILE A 698 -14.74 -21.28 19.84
CA ILE A 698 -15.85 -21.23 18.89
C ILE A 698 -15.96 -19.80 18.38
N LEU A 699 -16.00 -19.65 17.07
CA LEU A 699 -16.08 -18.37 16.37
C LEU A 699 -17.22 -18.41 15.37
N VAL A 700 -18.05 -17.36 15.35
CA VAL A 700 -19.08 -17.18 14.32
C VAL A 700 -18.80 -15.91 13.52
N GLN A 701 -18.79 -16.02 12.19
CA GLN A 701 -18.64 -14.90 11.27
C GLN A 701 -19.78 -14.90 10.26
N ALA A 702 -20.39 -13.74 10.03
CA ALA A 702 -21.35 -13.56 8.96
C ALA A 702 -20.64 -13.46 7.60
N GLN A 703 -21.27 -13.86 6.50
CA GLN A 703 -20.69 -13.82 5.16
C GLN A 703 -21.59 -13.08 4.18
N ASN A 704 -21.00 -12.24 3.34
CA ASN A 704 -21.66 -11.60 2.20
C ASN A 704 -20.83 -11.81 0.90
N PRO A 705 -21.21 -11.27 -0.26
CA PRO A 705 -20.43 -11.41 -1.51
C PRO A 705 -18.98 -10.89 -1.44
N THR A 706 -18.66 -9.99 -0.49
CA THR A 706 -17.29 -9.48 -0.26
C THR A 706 -16.44 -10.44 0.60
N GLY A 707 -17.07 -11.37 1.32
CA GLY A 707 -16.41 -12.43 2.09
C GLY A 707 -16.86 -12.54 3.54
N LEU A 708 -16.03 -13.20 4.36
CA LEU A 708 -16.26 -13.37 5.80
C LEU A 708 -16.15 -12.02 6.53
N GLY A 709 -17.08 -11.81 7.44
CA GLY A 709 -17.24 -10.64 8.28
C GLY A 709 -16.13 -10.46 9.31
N PHE A 710 -16.09 -9.26 9.85
CA PHE A 710 -15.18 -8.88 10.91
C PHE A 710 -15.49 -9.60 12.23
N MET A 711 -14.53 -9.60 13.15
CA MET A 711 -14.67 -10.20 14.47
C MET A 711 -14.57 -9.11 15.54
N ASP A 712 -15.10 -9.42 16.71
CA ASP A 712 -14.89 -8.68 17.95
C ASP A 712 -14.72 -9.67 19.12
N SER A 713 -14.53 -9.16 20.34
CA SER A 713 -14.45 -9.99 21.54
C SER A 713 -15.72 -10.79 21.84
N ASN A 714 -16.86 -10.40 21.25
CA ASN A 714 -18.16 -11.02 21.48
C ASN A 714 -18.56 -12.02 20.38
N SER A 715 -17.81 -12.09 19.29
CA SER A 715 -17.99 -13.07 18.20
C SER A 715 -17.29 -14.40 18.49
N PHE A 716 -16.69 -14.52 19.68
CA PHE A 716 -15.81 -15.60 20.07
C PHE A 716 -16.15 -16.08 21.48
N VAL A 717 -16.27 -17.40 21.64
CA VAL A 717 -16.53 -18.01 22.95
C VAL A 717 -15.61 -19.19 23.16
N ARG A 718 -14.92 -19.19 24.29
CA ARG A 718 -14.15 -20.33 24.79
C ARG A 718 -15.06 -21.22 25.64
N LYS A 719 -15.10 -22.52 25.36
CA LYS A 719 -15.98 -23.46 26.06
C LYS A 719 -15.33 -24.84 26.21
N ALA A 720 -15.45 -25.44 27.39
CA ALA A 720 -14.93 -26.78 27.65
C ALA A 720 -16.00 -27.86 27.41
N TRP A 721 -15.63 -28.99 26.82
CA TRP A 721 -16.52 -30.14 26.64
C TRP A 721 -16.31 -31.19 27.73
N LYS A 722 -17.32 -31.39 28.59
CA LYS A 722 -17.32 -32.39 29.68
C LYS A 722 -16.04 -32.37 30.56
N LEU A 723 -15.47 -31.18 30.77
CA LEU A 723 -14.26 -31.02 31.59
C LEU A 723 -14.57 -31.22 33.08
N ARG A 724 -14.11 -32.34 33.62
CA ARG A 724 -14.32 -32.72 35.01
C ARG A 724 -13.44 -31.90 35.95
N ALA A 725 -14.03 -31.41 37.04
CA ALA A 725 -13.29 -30.90 38.18
C ALA A 725 -12.86 -32.07 39.06
N TYR A 726 -11.70 -31.96 39.71
CA TYR A 726 -11.22 -32.98 40.65
C TYR A 726 -10.31 -32.38 41.71
N ILE A 727 -10.20 -33.07 42.85
CA ILE A 727 -9.33 -32.66 43.95
C ILE A 727 -7.89 -32.96 43.56
N PHE A 728 -7.09 -31.91 43.41
CA PHE A 728 -5.67 -31.95 43.11
C PHE A 728 -4.84 -32.16 44.38
N TYR A 729 -5.23 -31.51 45.47
CA TYR A 729 -4.65 -31.71 46.80
C TYR A 729 -5.75 -31.72 47.86
N PRO A 730 -5.76 -32.67 48.82
CA PRO A 730 -4.84 -33.80 48.94
C PRO A 730 -4.85 -34.75 47.74
N ALA A 731 -3.75 -35.45 47.48
CA ALA A 731 -3.68 -36.41 46.38
C ALA A 731 -4.71 -37.54 46.56
N GLN A 732 -5.24 -38.09 45.47
CA GLN A 732 -6.35 -39.05 45.51
C GLN A 732 -6.09 -40.29 46.39
N GLN A 733 -4.83 -40.71 46.52
CA GLN A 733 -4.40 -41.84 47.37
C GLN A 733 -4.53 -41.55 48.88
N LYS A 734 -4.73 -40.30 49.28
CA LYS A 734 -4.90 -39.89 50.69
C LYS A 734 -6.36 -39.98 51.16
N PHE A 735 -7.28 -40.32 50.27
CA PHE A 735 -8.68 -40.55 50.62
C PHE A 735 -8.92 -42.02 50.99
N PRO A 736 -9.80 -42.32 51.98
CA PRO A 736 -10.63 -41.38 52.73
C PRO A 736 -9.81 -40.56 53.74
N LEU A 737 -10.12 -39.27 53.88
CA LEU A 737 -9.47 -38.44 54.91
C LEU A 737 -10.02 -38.82 56.28
N HIS A 738 -9.15 -38.97 57.27
CA HIS A 738 -9.58 -39.36 58.62
C HIS A 738 -10.03 -38.13 59.41
N VAL A 739 -11.24 -38.20 59.98
CA VAL A 739 -11.84 -37.14 60.80
C VAL A 739 -12.16 -37.69 62.18
N ALA A 740 -11.68 -36.99 63.20
CA ALA A 740 -11.86 -37.34 64.61
C ALA A 740 -12.72 -36.29 65.30
N GLN A 741 -13.73 -36.71 66.06
CA GLN A 741 -14.55 -35.80 66.86
C GLN A 741 -14.32 -36.01 68.37
N TRP A 742 -14.12 -34.90 69.09
CA TRP A 742 -13.87 -34.89 70.53
C TRP A 742 -14.32 -33.56 71.18
N GLU A 743 -15.01 -33.62 72.33
CA GLU A 743 -15.58 -32.47 73.09
C GLU A 743 -16.38 -31.43 72.26
N GLY A 744 -17.09 -31.89 71.22
CA GLY A 744 -17.85 -30.98 70.35
C GLY A 744 -16.99 -30.22 69.34
N GLN A 745 -15.73 -30.61 69.17
CA GLN A 745 -14.81 -30.17 68.12
C GLN A 745 -14.44 -31.35 67.21
N SER A 746 -14.12 -31.06 65.95
CA SER A 746 -13.66 -32.05 64.99
C SER A 746 -12.28 -31.67 64.46
N TYR A 747 -11.48 -32.67 64.15
CA TYR A 747 -10.12 -32.52 63.62
C TYR A 747 -9.94 -33.43 62.41
N VAL A 748 -9.09 -33.04 61.48
CA VAL A 748 -8.78 -33.81 60.27
C VAL A 748 -7.31 -34.19 60.24
N TRP A 749 -7.02 -35.39 59.75
CA TRP A 749 -5.68 -35.94 59.68
C TRP A 749 -5.21 -36.04 58.23
N LEU A 750 -4.02 -35.50 57.97
CA LEU A 750 -3.37 -35.56 56.66
C LEU A 750 -1.86 -35.72 56.83
N ASP A 751 -1.27 -36.68 56.13
CA ASP A 751 0.18 -36.94 56.13
C ASP A 751 0.82 -37.10 57.52
N GLY A 752 0.11 -37.73 58.45
CA GLY A 752 0.61 -37.94 59.81
C GLY A 752 0.39 -36.77 60.76
N VAL A 753 -0.13 -35.63 60.28
CA VAL A 753 -0.34 -34.40 61.07
C VAL A 753 -1.82 -34.13 61.28
N VAL A 754 -2.21 -33.87 62.53
CA VAL A 754 -3.58 -33.46 62.89
C VAL A 754 -3.72 -31.95 62.76
N GLN A 755 -4.80 -31.53 62.10
CA GLN A 755 -5.07 -30.13 61.81
C GLN A 755 -6.53 -29.79 62.12
N ASN A 756 -6.78 -28.54 62.49
CA ASN A 756 -8.14 -28.03 62.71
C ASN A 756 -8.89 -27.84 61.39
N SER A 757 -8.15 -27.65 60.30
CA SER A 757 -8.66 -27.54 58.94
C SER A 757 -7.55 -27.92 57.96
N ILE A 758 -7.90 -28.36 56.76
CA ILE A 758 -6.91 -28.65 55.71
C ILE A 758 -7.23 -27.88 54.43
N PRO A 759 -6.22 -27.46 53.65
CA PRO A 759 -6.46 -26.87 52.35
C PRO A 759 -6.90 -27.95 51.35
N LEU A 760 -7.98 -27.68 50.63
CA LEU A 760 -8.51 -28.50 49.57
C LEU A 760 -8.37 -27.74 48.25
N GLN A 761 -7.45 -28.19 47.40
CA GLN A 761 -7.17 -27.60 46.09
C GLN A 761 -7.91 -28.38 45.02
N VAL A 762 -8.80 -27.72 44.29
CA VAL A 762 -9.65 -28.34 43.26
C VAL A 762 -9.27 -27.76 41.89
N LEU A 763 -8.82 -28.62 40.98
CA LEU A 763 -8.53 -28.20 39.62
C LEU A 763 -9.81 -28.15 38.80
N ASN A 764 -9.91 -27.17 37.90
CA ASN A 764 -11.02 -26.99 36.97
C ASN A 764 -12.37 -26.71 37.64
N LEU A 765 -12.38 -26.19 38.87
CA LEU A 765 -13.61 -25.81 39.57
C LEU A 765 -13.89 -24.30 39.45
N PRO A 766 -14.84 -23.90 38.60
CA PRO A 766 -15.28 -22.51 38.50
C PRO A 766 -15.99 -22.08 39.78
N VAL A 767 -15.73 -20.86 40.25
CA VAL A 767 -16.41 -20.25 41.39
C VAL A 767 -16.62 -18.76 41.12
N ALA A 768 -17.76 -18.22 41.52
CA ALA A 768 -18.08 -16.81 41.28
C ALA A 768 -17.12 -15.90 42.05
N PRO A 769 -16.77 -14.70 41.53
CA PRO A 769 -15.87 -13.78 42.22
C PRO A 769 -16.37 -13.36 43.61
N SER A 770 -17.69 -13.35 43.82
CA SER A 770 -18.32 -13.01 45.10
C SER A 770 -18.44 -14.17 46.09
N THR A 771 -17.97 -15.38 45.74
CA THR A 771 -18.13 -16.55 46.61
C THR A 771 -17.11 -16.52 47.76
N SER A 772 -17.60 -16.43 48.99
CA SER A 772 -16.79 -16.55 50.21
C SER A 772 -16.74 -17.97 50.78
N TYR A 773 -17.77 -18.79 50.52
CA TYR A 773 -17.79 -20.20 50.93
C TYR A 773 -18.70 -21.06 50.01
N LEU A 774 -18.48 -22.39 50.01
CA LEU A 774 -19.38 -23.37 49.40
C LEU A 774 -19.92 -24.36 50.44
N PRO A 775 -21.21 -24.76 50.37
CA PRO A 775 -21.76 -25.76 51.27
C PRO A 775 -21.23 -27.16 50.91
N LEU A 776 -20.68 -27.85 51.92
CA LEU A 776 -20.26 -29.24 51.86
C LEU A 776 -21.24 -30.09 52.65
N ASN A 777 -22.01 -30.92 51.94
CA ASN A 777 -22.91 -31.87 52.55
C ASN A 777 -22.14 -33.15 52.86
N VAL A 778 -22.14 -33.56 54.13
CA VAL A 778 -21.47 -34.77 54.60
C VAL A 778 -22.50 -35.73 55.16
N THR A 779 -22.55 -36.94 54.62
CA THR A 779 -23.49 -38.00 55.01
C THR A 779 -22.75 -39.18 55.63
N LEU A 780 -23.14 -39.56 56.86
CA LEU A 780 -22.63 -40.72 57.59
C LEU A 780 -23.81 -41.64 57.96
N GLY A 781 -23.97 -42.76 57.26
CA GLY A 781 -25.15 -43.63 57.40
C GLY A 781 -26.45 -42.88 57.06
N SER A 782 -27.41 -42.85 57.99
CA SER A 782 -28.68 -42.12 57.85
C SER A 782 -28.61 -40.64 58.27
N ARG A 783 -27.44 -40.15 58.69
CA ARG A 783 -27.24 -38.82 59.24
C ARG A 783 -26.55 -37.91 58.22
N SER A 784 -26.94 -36.65 58.17
CA SER A 784 -26.31 -35.64 57.33
C SER A 784 -26.00 -34.38 58.14
N THR A 785 -24.91 -33.72 57.78
CA THR A 785 -24.53 -32.40 58.28
C THR A 785 -23.99 -31.57 57.12
N THR A 786 -24.09 -30.25 57.20
CA THR A 786 -23.54 -29.34 56.19
C THR A 786 -22.51 -28.44 56.85
N VAL A 787 -21.29 -28.45 56.33
CA VAL A 787 -20.21 -27.54 56.72
C VAL A 787 -19.85 -26.59 55.59
N GLN A 788 -19.11 -25.53 55.90
CA GLN A 788 -18.69 -24.54 54.92
C GLN A 788 -17.26 -24.80 54.47
N LEU A 789 -17.05 -24.90 53.16
CA LEU A 789 -15.73 -24.80 52.55
C LEU A 789 -15.40 -23.33 52.37
N THR A 790 -14.52 -22.79 53.21
CA THR A 790 -14.14 -21.37 53.15
C THR A 790 -13.24 -21.13 51.95
N PHE A 791 -13.61 -20.23 51.04
CA PHE A 791 -12.80 -19.89 49.88
C PHE A 791 -11.55 -19.11 50.32
N LEU A 792 -10.37 -19.53 49.84
CA LEU A 792 -9.10 -18.87 50.17
C LEU A 792 -8.55 -18.07 48.98
N ASN A 793 -8.23 -18.75 47.87
CA ASN A 793 -7.72 -18.09 46.66
C ASN A 793 -7.93 -18.95 45.40
N LYS A 794 -7.47 -18.41 44.26
CA LYS A 794 -7.29 -19.14 43.01
C LYS A 794 -5.86 -18.97 42.52
N THR A 795 -5.30 -20.02 41.93
CA THR A 795 -4.00 -20.00 41.27
C THR A 795 -4.08 -20.68 39.91
N THR A 796 -3.17 -20.35 39.00
CA THR A 796 -3.09 -20.97 37.68
C THR A 796 -2.12 -22.15 37.71
N ARG A 797 -2.48 -23.24 37.06
CA ARG A 797 -1.61 -24.43 36.92
C ARG A 797 -0.57 -24.24 35.82
N THR A 798 -0.92 -23.49 34.78
CA THR A 798 -0.08 -23.23 33.61
C THR A 798 0.04 -21.73 33.36
N SER A 799 1.07 -21.31 32.65
CA SER A 799 1.28 -19.90 32.27
C SER A 799 0.23 -19.37 31.27
N PHE A 800 -0.55 -20.26 30.65
CA PHE A 800 -1.59 -19.93 29.67
C PHE A 800 -2.99 -19.86 30.29
N ALA A 801 -3.15 -20.30 31.54
CA ALA A 801 -4.42 -20.27 32.24
C ALA A 801 -4.69 -18.86 32.78
N ASP A 802 -5.94 -18.41 32.67
CA ASP A 802 -6.41 -17.17 33.28
C ASP A 802 -7.11 -17.50 34.60
N VAL A 803 -6.66 -16.88 35.70
CA VAL A 803 -7.24 -17.07 37.03
C VAL A 803 -8.72 -16.68 37.09
N ASN A 804 -9.17 -15.81 36.18
CA ASN A 804 -10.54 -15.34 36.07
C ASN A 804 -11.38 -16.11 35.03
N ASP A 805 -10.83 -17.18 34.46
CA ASP A 805 -11.53 -18.02 33.48
C ASP A 805 -12.89 -18.50 34.02
N PRO A 806 -14.01 -18.18 33.34
CA PRO A 806 -15.36 -18.60 33.76
C PRO A 806 -15.54 -20.12 33.85
N GLU A 807 -14.77 -20.90 33.08
CA GLU A 807 -14.79 -22.36 33.10
C GLU A 807 -13.69 -22.97 33.99
N ALA A 808 -12.82 -22.10 34.55
CA ALA A 808 -11.68 -22.41 35.41
C ALA A 808 -10.70 -23.43 34.82
N VAL A 809 -10.51 -23.47 33.51
CA VAL A 809 -9.59 -24.40 32.85
C VAL A 809 -8.17 -24.15 33.34
N ASP A 810 -7.54 -25.19 33.86
CA ASP A 810 -6.21 -25.14 34.46
C ASP A 810 -6.10 -24.12 35.62
N VAL A 811 -7.23 -23.78 36.24
CA VAL A 811 -7.28 -22.98 37.47
C VAL A 811 -7.48 -23.90 38.66
N ILE A 812 -6.64 -23.71 39.67
CA ILE A 812 -6.71 -24.38 40.96
C ILE A 812 -7.45 -23.45 41.91
N THR A 813 -8.59 -23.91 42.40
CA THR A 813 -9.39 -23.21 43.40
C THR A 813 -9.07 -23.80 44.77
N ILE A 814 -8.67 -22.96 45.73
CA ILE A 814 -8.24 -23.38 47.06
C ILE A 814 -9.33 -23.05 48.09
N PHE A 815 -9.78 -24.06 48.80
CA PHE A 815 -10.68 -23.94 49.94
C PHE A 815 -9.99 -24.38 51.23
N ASN A 816 -10.47 -23.90 52.37
CA ASN A 816 -10.22 -24.51 53.67
C ASN A 816 -11.36 -25.46 54.01
N LEU A 817 -11.05 -26.73 54.25
CA LEU A 817 -12.00 -27.73 54.74
C LEU A 817 -11.98 -27.74 56.25
N ASP A 818 -13.06 -27.25 56.85
CA ASP A 818 -13.34 -27.43 58.26
C ASP A 818 -14.03 -28.81 58.46
N PRO A 819 -13.51 -29.67 59.34
CA PRO A 819 -14.00 -31.03 59.49
C PRO A 819 -15.45 -31.04 60.04
N PRO A 820 -16.31 -31.95 59.54
CA PRO A 820 -17.71 -32.01 59.94
C PRO A 820 -17.88 -32.43 61.39
N LEU A 821 -18.84 -31.78 62.06
CA LEU A 821 -19.30 -32.11 63.41
C LEU A 821 -20.64 -32.86 63.32
N PHE A 822 -20.67 -34.09 63.85
CA PHE A 822 -21.91 -34.85 63.97
C PHE A 822 -22.43 -34.76 65.42
N PRO A 823 -23.72 -34.45 65.64
CA PRO A 823 -24.27 -34.42 66.99
C PRO A 823 -24.09 -35.78 67.67
N ILE A 824 -23.67 -35.83 68.93
CA ILE A 824 -23.62 -37.10 69.65
C ILE A 824 -25.06 -37.43 70.08
N ALA A 825 -25.56 -38.63 69.76
CA ALA A 825 -26.87 -39.05 70.24
C ALA A 825 -26.81 -39.19 71.76
N SER A 826 -27.53 -38.34 72.50
CA SER A 826 -27.57 -38.37 73.95
C SER A 826 -28.45 -39.54 74.44
N THR A 827 -27.99 -40.78 74.32
CA THR A 827 -28.63 -41.90 75.02
C THR A 827 -27.97 -42.07 76.39
N ARG A 828 -28.79 -42.12 77.44
CA ARG A 828 -28.40 -42.21 78.86
C ARG A 828 -27.76 -43.57 79.24
N TYR A 829 -27.47 -44.41 78.26
CA TYR A 829 -26.78 -45.70 78.34
C TYR A 829 -25.81 -45.76 77.16
N TYR A 830 -24.52 -45.95 77.46
CA TYR A 830 -23.35 -46.12 76.58
C TYR A 830 -23.39 -45.35 75.23
N PRO A 831 -22.49 -44.38 74.98
CA PRO A 831 -22.40 -43.78 73.64
C PRO A 831 -22.08 -44.89 72.64
N MET A 832 -23.05 -45.24 71.78
CA MET A 832 -22.79 -46.12 70.64
C MET A 832 -21.69 -45.49 69.79
N TYR A 833 -20.55 -46.16 69.73
CA TYR A 833 -19.34 -45.68 69.07
C TYR A 833 -19.61 -45.43 67.59
N GLN A 834 -19.43 -44.19 67.15
CA GLN A 834 -19.63 -43.82 65.75
C GLN A 834 -18.31 -43.96 65.01
N GLN A 835 -18.19 -45.03 64.23
CA GLN A 835 -17.14 -45.20 63.23
C GLN A 835 -17.79 -45.54 61.90
N GLY A 836 -17.30 -44.96 60.82
CA GLY A 836 -17.83 -45.27 59.50
C GLY A 836 -17.26 -44.39 58.38
N GLN A 837 -17.49 -44.83 57.16
CA GLN A 837 -17.21 -44.05 55.96
C GLN A 837 -18.34 -43.05 55.76
N ALA A 838 -17.99 -41.77 55.69
CA ALA A 838 -18.88 -40.70 55.31
C ALA A 838 -18.60 -40.25 53.86
N THR A 839 -19.63 -39.84 53.14
CA THR A 839 -19.50 -39.24 51.82
C THR A 839 -19.68 -37.74 51.94
N ALA A 840 -18.72 -36.98 51.43
CA ALA A 840 -18.75 -35.53 51.40
C ALA A 840 -18.93 -35.06 49.96
N GLN A 841 -19.88 -34.15 49.73
CA GLN A 841 -20.22 -33.64 48.40
C GLN A 841 -20.47 -32.13 48.45
N PHE A 842 -19.87 -31.42 47.49
CA PHE A 842 -20.13 -30.01 47.25
C PHE A 842 -20.27 -29.75 45.75
N GLN A 843 -20.98 -28.68 45.41
CA GLN A 843 -21.27 -28.31 44.04
C GLN A 843 -20.96 -26.84 43.82
N SER A 844 -20.34 -26.54 42.67
CA SER A 844 -20.32 -25.19 42.15
C SER A 844 -21.38 -25.02 41.06
N ASN A 845 -22.23 -24.01 41.24
CA ASN A 845 -23.22 -23.58 40.25
C ASN A 845 -22.70 -22.49 39.32
N TYR A 846 -21.46 -22.05 39.51
CA TYR A 846 -20.79 -21.12 38.62
C TYR A 846 -20.16 -21.92 37.47
N GLY A 847 -20.32 -21.48 36.23
CA GLY A 847 -19.98 -22.28 35.04
C GLY A 847 -21.13 -23.21 34.62
N SER A 848 -21.10 -23.66 33.36
CA SER A 848 -22.16 -24.51 32.79
C SER A 848 -21.58 -25.68 32.01
N PRO A 849 -21.83 -26.94 32.42
CA PRO A 849 -22.75 -27.37 33.49
C PRO A 849 -22.19 -27.21 34.93
N PRO A 850 -23.06 -27.23 35.96
CA PRO A 850 -22.62 -27.26 37.36
C PRO A 850 -21.66 -28.42 37.63
N LYS A 851 -20.61 -28.17 38.42
CA LYS A 851 -19.60 -29.18 38.72
C LYS A 851 -19.78 -29.69 40.14
N ILE A 852 -19.96 -31.01 40.27
CA ILE A 852 -20.13 -31.72 41.54
C ILE A 852 -18.84 -32.46 41.86
N ILE A 853 -18.34 -32.28 43.07
CA ILE A 853 -17.20 -33.01 43.61
C ILE A 853 -17.70 -33.89 44.76
N SER A 854 -17.21 -35.12 44.81
CA SER A 854 -17.53 -36.07 45.87
C SER A 854 -16.27 -36.80 46.31
N PHE A 855 -16.11 -36.96 47.62
CA PHE A 855 -14.97 -37.65 48.21
C PHE A 855 -15.37 -38.32 49.54
N SER A 856 -14.55 -39.26 49.99
CA SER A 856 -14.84 -40.04 51.19
C SER A 856 -14.07 -39.51 52.40
N LEU A 857 -14.71 -39.56 53.56
CA LEU A 857 -14.15 -39.29 54.87
C LEU A 857 -14.27 -40.56 55.73
N SER A 858 -13.25 -40.86 56.51
CA SER A 858 -13.28 -41.93 57.52
C SER A 858 -13.49 -41.27 58.87
N PHE A 859 -14.71 -41.38 59.40
CA PHE A 859 -15.10 -40.71 60.64
C PHE A 859 -14.93 -41.65 61.83
N PHE A 860 -14.42 -41.13 62.95
CA PHE A 860 -14.43 -41.82 64.23
C PHE A 860 -14.61 -40.86 65.42
N GLN A 861 -15.32 -41.33 66.45
CA GLN A 861 -15.44 -40.62 67.72
C GLN A 861 -14.36 -41.06 68.72
N TYR A 862 -13.69 -40.10 69.37
CA TYR A 862 -12.68 -40.40 70.38
C TYR A 862 -13.33 -40.94 71.67
N GLN A 863 -12.93 -42.14 72.09
CA GLN A 863 -13.22 -42.75 73.39
C GLN A 863 -12.21 -42.26 74.42
N ALA A 864 -12.69 -42.01 75.64
CA ALA A 864 -11.86 -41.59 76.75
C ALA A 864 -10.81 -42.65 77.13
N ALA A 865 -9.57 -42.21 77.38
CA ALA A 865 -8.50 -43.06 77.88
C ALA A 865 -8.70 -43.34 79.37
N SER A 866 -8.26 -44.49 79.87
CA SER A 866 -8.26 -44.75 81.31
C SER A 866 -6.93 -44.35 81.91
N VAL A 867 -6.93 -43.77 83.11
CA VAL A 867 -5.69 -43.35 83.78
C VAL A 867 -5.48 -44.18 85.02
N GLN A 868 -4.32 -44.80 85.08
CA GLN A 868 -3.75 -45.36 86.29
C GLN A 868 -2.62 -44.44 86.74
N TYR A 869 -2.34 -44.34 88.03
CA TYR A 869 -1.22 -43.53 88.52
C TYR A 869 -0.47 -44.27 89.61
N SER A 870 0.84 -44.06 89.66
CA SER A 870 1.72 -44.63 90.67
C SER A 870 2.50 -43.51 91.36
N TYR A 871 2.70 -43.67 92.67
CA TYR A 871 3.53 -42.77 93.48
C TYR A 871 5.01 -43.13 93.33
N PRO A 872 5.94 -42.17 93.35
CA PRO A 872 7.37 -42.48 93.29
C PRO A 872 7.84 -43.20 94.56
N VAL A 873 8.80 -44.11 94.35
CA VAL A 873 9.61 -44.73 95.41
C VAL A 873 10.61 -43.68 95.91
N SER A 874 10.72 -43.55 97.23
CA SER A 874 11.57 -42.59 97.94
C SER A 874 13.02 -42.57 97.44
N GLY A 875 13.52 -41.38 97.07
CA GLY A 875 14.93 -41.16 96.79
C GLY A 875 15.32 -39.67 96.90
N SER A 876 16.07 -39.35 97.96
CA SER A 876 16.99 -38.21 98.12
C SER A 876 16.43 -36.76 98.07
N ASN A 877 16.19 -36.23 99.28
CA ASN A 877 16.60 -34.92 99.81
C ASN A 877 16.24 -33.58 99.13
N ASP A 878 15.45 -33.50 98.07
CA ASP A 878 14.88 -32.21 97.64
C ASP A 878 13.34 -32.23 97.52
N LYS A 879 12.74 -31.13 97.98
CA LYS A 879 11.30 -30.84 98.21
C LYS A 879 10.38 -31.01 96.98
N ILE A 880 10.25 -32.21 96.44
CA ILE A 880 9.67 -32.38 95.09
C ILE A 880 8.81 -33.64 95.00
N ASN A 881 7.48 -33.46 94.92
CA ASN A 881 6.54 -34.53 94.59
C ASN A 881 6.47 -34.69 93.07
N ILE A 882 7.16 -35.69 92.55
CA ILE A 882 7.05 -36.18 91.17
C ILE A 882 5.95 -37.25 91.14
N ILE A 883 5.07 -37.27 90.14
CA ILE A 883 4.03 -38.30 89.99
C ILE A 883 4.14 -38.87 88.59
N THR A 884 4.03 -40.20 88.47
CA THR A 884 3.96 -40.87 87.18
C THR A 884 2.54 -41.35 86.92
N PHE A 885 1.92 -40.78 85.90
CA PHE A 885 0.61 -41.16 85.39
C PHE A 885 0.80 -42.14 84.24
N THR A 886 0.11 -43.26 84.28
CA THR A 886 0.09 -44.29 83.25
C THR A 886 -1.27 -44.23 82.55
N ILE A 887 -1.31 -43.62 81.37
CA ILE A 887 -2.52 -43.53 80.55
C ILE A 887 -2.61 -44.78 79.67
N LEU A 888 -3.70 -45.52 79.82
CA LEU A 888 -4.05 -46.70 79.04
C LEU A 888 -5.07 -46.31 77.96
N GLU A 889 -4.66 -46.44 76.70
CA GLU A 889 -5.50 -46.14 75.56
C GLU A 889 -6.30 -47.38 75.10
N PRO A 890 -7.61 -47.26 74.83
CA PRO A 890 -8.38 -48.31 74.17
C PRO A 890 -7.77 -48.68 72.80
N ARG A 891 -7.52 -49.96 72.55
CA ARG A 891 -6.84 -50.47 71.33
C ARG A 891 -7.76 -50.88 70.19
N ASP A 892 -9.07 -50.75 70.35
CA ASP A 892 -10.02 -51.31 69.38
C ASP A 892 -10.07 -50.47 68.08
N GLY A 893 -9.69 -51.10 66.96
CA GLY A 893 -9.80 -50.57 65.58
C GLY A 893 -8.47 -50.20 64.91
N GLU A 894 -8.36 -50.43 63.60
CA GLU A 894 -7.17 -50.11 62.77
C GLU A 894 -6.78 -48.62 62.81
N THR A 895 -7.73 -47.72 63.00
CA THR A 895 -7.50 -46.26 62.99
C THR A 895 -6.79 -45.75 64.24
N ARG A 896 -6.93 -46.39 65.41
CA ARG A 896 -6.24 -45.96 66.64
C ARG A 896 -4.78 -46.36 66.71
N TYR A 897 -4.39 -47.42 66.00
CA TYR A 897 -2.98 -47.77 65.83
C TYR A 897 -2.17 -46.61 65.22
N MET A 898 -2.85 -45.71 64.51
CA MET A 898 -2.29 -44.48 63.94
C MET A 898 -2.80 -43.18 64.61
N ALA A 899 -3.67 -43.24 65.63
CA ALA A 899 -4.36 -42.06 66.20
C ALA A 899 -4.68 -42.13 67.72
N GLY A 900 -3.75 -42.62 68.54
CA GLY A 900 -3.73 -42.45 70.01
C GLY A 900 -2.97 -41.19 70.46
N LEU A 901 -2.86 -40.87 71.74
CA LEU A 901 -1.99 -39.79 72.30
C LEU A 901 -0.55 -39.86 71.79
N LEU A 902 -0.11 -41.08 71.45
CA LEU A 902 1.17 -41.38 70.82
C LEU A 902 1.31 -40.79 69.40
N ASN A 903 0.21 -40.73 68.63
CA ASN A 903 0.22 -40.45 67.17
C ASN A 903 -0.68 -39.27 66.74
N PHE A 904 -1.86 -39.11 67.34
CA PHE A 904 -2.87 -38.08 67.04
C PHE A 904 -2.45 -36.68 67.54
N PHE A 905 -1.53 -36.63 68.50
CA PHE A 905 -1.36 -35.46 69.36
C PHE A 905 0.11 -35.20 69.73
N GLN A 906 1.01 -36.16 69.45
CA GLN A 906 2.45 -36.13 69.73
C GLN A 906 2.78 -35.44 71.06
N ALA A 907 2.40 -36.05 72.19
CA ALA A 907 2.67 -35.47 73.49
C ALA A 907 4.18 -35.31 73.75
N THR A 908 4.63 -34.08 73.92
CA THR A 908 5.96 -33.66 74.34
C THR A 908 5.87 -32.95 75.68
N THR A 909 7.00 -32.80 76.36
CA THR A 909 7.08 -32.04 77.61
C THR A 909 6.70 -30.55 77.44
N SER A 910 6.69 -30.02 76.21
CA SER A 910 6.35 -28.63 75.91
C SER A 910 4.88 -28.40 75.57
N ASN A 911 4.17 -29.40 75.04
CA ASN A 911 2.79 -29.25 74.58
C ASN A 911 1.74 -29.92 75.51
N LEU A 912 2.19 -30.77 76.43
CA LEU A 912 1.37 -31.40 77.45
C LEU A 912 1.42 -30.61 78.76
N GLN A 913 0.25 -30.26 79.27
CA GLN A 913 0.02 -29.54 80.51
C GLN A 913 -0.73 -30.43 81.49
N VAL A 914 -0.25 -30.54 82.73
CA VAL A 914 -0.91 -31.30 83.79
C VAL A 914 -1.42 -30.31 84.83
N TYR A 915 -2.72 -30.23 85.00
CA TYR A 915 -3.38 -29.34 85.96
C TYR A 915 -3.80 -30.12 87.19
N PHE A 916 -3.53 -29.55 88.36
CA PHE A 916 -4.03 -29.99 89.65
C PHE A 916 -5.09 -28.99 90.08
N ASN A 917 -6.37 -29.35 89.92
CA ASN A 917 -7.49 -28.41 89.84
C ASN A 917 -7.23 -27.33 88.77
N THR A 918 -6.83 -26.13 89.19
CA THR A 918 -6.50 -24.99 88.32
C THR A 918 -5.01 -24.68 88.28
N SER A 919 -4.20 -25.33 89.12
CA SER A 919 -2.77 -25.05 89.26
C SER A 919 -1.95 -25.91 88.29
N LEU A 920 -1.05 -25.29 87.51
CA LEU A 920 -0.25 -25.98 86.51
C LEU A 920 0.96 -26.69 87.13
N GLY A 921 1.04 -28.00 86.94
CA GLY A 921 2.23 -28.81 87.22
C GLY A 921 3.22 -28.80 86.05
N THR A 922 4.47 -29.18 86.32
CA THR A 922 5.55 -29.20 85.32
C THR A 922 5.77 -30.61 84.80
N VAL A 923 5.53 -30.88 83.52
CA VAL A 923 5.82 -32.19 82.93
C VAL A 923 7.34 -32.35 82.78
N THR A 924 7.90 -33.40 83.38
CA THR A 924 9.35 -33.63 83.42
C THR A 924 9.80 -34.72 82.47
N ASP A 925 8.95 -35.71 82.20
CA ASP A 925 9.27 -36.82 81.29
C ASP A 925 8.00 -37.42 80.69
N ILE A 926 8.11 -37.95 79.47
CA ILE A 926 7.04 -38.68 78.77
C ILE A 926 7.69 -39.91 78.12
N THR A 927 7.28 -41.10 78.55
CA THR A 927 7.81 -42.38 78.04
C THR A 927 6.70 -43.27 77.49
N ASN A 928 6.98 -43.90 76.36
CA ASN A 928 6.05 -44.78 75.65
C ASN A 928 6.45 -46.23 75.87
N ASP A 929 5.50 -47.08 76.25
CA ASP A 929 5.73 -48.52 76.34
C ASP A 929 5.25 -49.25 75.07
N VAL A 930 5.88 -50.39 74.75
CA VAL A 930 5.56 -51.27 73.61
C VAL A 930 4.12 -51.80 73.65
N GLN A 931 3.45 -51.67 74.80
CA GLN A 931 2.05 -52.06 75.01
C GLN A 931 1.02 -50.93 74.83
N GLY A 932 1.40 -49.79 74.23
CA GLY A 932 0.44 -48.71 73.90
C GLY A 932 -0.04 -47.95 75.15
N THR A 933 0.85 -47.90 76.13
CA THR A 933 0.65 -47.24 77.42
C THR A 933 1.56 -46.01 77.45
N LEU A 934 0.99 -44.86 77.78
CA LEU A 934 1.73 -43.59 77.87
C LEU A 934 2.03 -43.28 79.33
N ARG A 935 3.31 -43.16 79.68
CA ARG A 935 3.76 -42.75 81.02
C ARG A 935 4.14 -41.27 81.00
N ILE A 936 3.41 -40.46 81.78
CA ILE A 936 3.66 -39.04 81.97
C ILE A 936 4.16 -38.82 83.37
N THR A 937 5.37 -38.30 83.50
CA THR A 937 5.94 -37.91 84.78
C THR A 937 5.86 -36.40 84.93
N ALA A 938 5.14 -35.94 85.96
CA ALA A 938 4.95 -34.52 86.21
C ALA A 938 5.26 -34.16 87.66
N ARG A 939 5.84 -32.99 87.84
CA ARG A 939 6.07 -32.35 89.12
C ARG A 939 4.82 -31.58 89.54
N THR A 940 4.34 -31.85 90.74
CA THR A 940 3.19 -31.11 91.30
C THR A 940 3.52 -29.62 91.54
N PRO A 941 2.53 -28.71 91.43
CA PRO A 941 2.70 -27.31 91.83
C PRO A 941 2.81 -27.20 93.36
N ILE A 942 3.47 -26.13 93.84
CA ILE A 942 3.52 -25.81 95.28
C ILE A 942 2.11 -25.35 95.71
N MET A 943 1.42 -26.15 96.51
CA MET A 943 0.07 -25.83 96.99
C MET A 943 0.10 -25.37 98.46
N ALA A 944 -0.63 -24.30 98.78
CA ALA A 944 -0.60 -23.65 100.09
C ALA A 944 -1.37 -24.41 101.22
N ALA A 945 -2.34 -25.25 100.85
CA ALA A 945 -3.23 -25.96 101.77
C ALA A 945 -3.26 -27.48 101.50
N GLN A 946 -3.47 -28.29 102.55
CA GLN A 946 -3.79 -29.72 102.40
C GLN A 946 -5.17 -29.86 101.77
N GLY A 947 -5.34 -30.81 100.85
CA GLY A 947 -6.61 -30.99 100.16
C GLY A 947 -6.55 -31.98 99.01
N VAL A 948 -7.68 -32.10 98.33
CA VAL A 948 -7.89 -32.98 97.18
C VAL A 948 -7.77 -32.15 95.90
N ALA A 949 -6.95 -32.61 94.95
CA ALA A 949 -6.80 -32.02 93.63
C ALA A 949 -7.25 -33.01 92.55
N ILE A 950 -8.19 -32.59 91.71
CA ILE A 950 -8.58 -33.31 90.51
C ILE A 950 -7.51 -33.03 89.45
N VAL A 951 -6.84 -34.07 88.99
CA VAL A 951 -5.81 -33.95 87.96
C VAL A 951 -6.49 -33.98 86.60
N SER A 952 -6.22 -32.98 85.78
CA SER A 952 -6.62 -32.97 84.38
C SER A 952 -5.41 -32.75 83.50
N PHE A 953 -5.45 -33.32 82.30
CA PHE A 953 -4.39 -33.18 81.32
C PHE A 953 -4.94 -32.31 80.21
N LYS A 954 -4.16 -31.33 79.76
CA LYS A 954 -4.45 -30.58 78.55
C LYS A 954 -3.29 -30.72 77.60
N LEU A 955 -3.57 -30.96 76.34
CA LEU A 955 -2.58 -31.04 75.30
C LEU A 955 -2.91 -29.99 74.24
N ASN A 956 -1.95 -29.11 73.93
CA ASN A 956 -2.19 -27.93 73.06
C ASN A 956 -3.45 -27.12 73.49
N GLY A 957 -3.72 -27.04 74.80
CA GLY A 957 -4.87 -26.34 75.37
C GLY A 957 -6.17 -27.16 75.44
N ALA A 958 -6.22 -28.35 74.83
CA ALA A 958 -7.39 -29.22 74.76
C ALA A 958 -7.36 -30.32 75.85
N ARG A 959 -8.45 -30.51 76.60
CA ARG A 959 -8.51 -31.43 77.76
C ARG A 959 -8.49 -32.92 77.33
N LEU A 960 -7.60 -33.76 77.84
CA LEU A 960 -7.64 -35.18 77.48
C LEU A 960 -8.90 -35.86 78.04
N PRO A 961 -9.66 -36.62 77.21
CA PRO A 961 -10.83 -37.33 77.69
C PRO A 961 -10.37 -38.52 78.53
N LEU A 962 -10.64 -38.46 79.81
CA LEU A 962 -10.35 -39.55 80.73
C LEU A 962 -11.65 -40.23 81.16
N THR A 963 -11.63 -41.57 81.30
CA THR A 963 -12.80 -42.30 81.83
C THR A 963 -13.15 -41.81 83.23
N THR A 964 -12.14 -41.41 84.00
CA THR A 964 -12.23 -40.72 85.29
C THR A 964 -11.01 -39.81 85.47
N ASP A 965 -11.19 -38.61 86.01
CA ASP A 965 -10.06 -37.74 86.37
C ASP A 965 -9.36 -38.29 87.62
N PRO A 966 -8.02 -38.44 87.62
CA PRO A 966 -7.29 -38.89 88.81
C PRO A 966 -7.45 -37.91 89.96
N ILE A 967 -7.66 -38.44 91.16
CA ILE A 967 -7.76 -37.65 92.38
C ILE A 967 -6.43 -37.71 93.14
N PHE A 968 -5.82 -36.56 93.36
CA PHE A 968 -4.55 -36.41 94.05
C PHE A 968 -4.74 -35.75 95.42
N ASN A 969 -4.37 -36.44 96.50
CA ASN A 969 -4.48 -35.93 97.86
C ASN A 969 -3.14 -35.36 98.34
N PHE A 970 -3.09 -34.05 98.64
CA PHE A 970 -1.88 -33.38 99.14
C PHE A 970 -1.84 -33.38 100.67
N ARG A 971 -0.77 -33.93 101.28
CA ARG A 971 -0.50 -33.88 102.74
C ARG A 971 0.76 -33.06 103.02
N LYS A 972 0.81 -32.39 104.20
CA LYS A 972 1.87 -31.42 104.57
C LYS A 972 3.03 -32.01 105.39
N GLN A 973 3.11 -33.33 105.63
CA GLN A 973 4.18 -33.94 106.45
C GLN A 973 4.64 -35.34 105.99
N TYR A 974 5.95 -35.57 106.14
CA TYR A 974 6.78 -36.71 105.72
C TYR A 974 6.69 -37.91 106.69
N ILE A 975 6.85 -39.15 106.17
CA ILE A 975 7.22 -40.33 106.97
C ILE A 975 8.50 -40.92 106.38
N ALA A 976 9.51 -41.07 107.23
CA ALA A 976 10.81 -41.66 106.93
C ALA A 976 10.79 -43.19 107.16
N SER A 977 11.27 -43.95 106.16
CA SER A 977 11.87 -45.30 106.27
C SER A 977 11.06 -46.48 106.86
N VAL A 978 10.94 -47.56 106.06
CA VAL A 978 10.99 -48.96 106.54
C VAL A 978 11.76 -49.81 105.49
N VAL A 979 12.76 -50.58 105.94
CA VAL A 979 13.61 -51.51 105.15
C VAL A 979 13.21 -52.97 105.51
N PRO A 980 13.41 -53.98 104.63
CA PRO A 980 12.50 -55.12 104.46
C PRO A 980 12.92 -56.41 105.17
N GLY A 981 11.96 -57.32 105.36
CA GLY A 981 12.19 -58.71 105.77
C GLY A 981 11.67 -59.69 104.72
N TYR A 982 12.56 -60.54 104.21
CA TYR A 982 12.35 -61.59 103.20
C TYR A 982 11.39 -62.72 103.64
N GLY A 983 10.75 -63.39 102.67
CA GLY A 983 10.32 -64.79 102.79
C GLY A 983 8.93 -65.12 102.23
N LEU A 984 8.88 -65.82 101.09
CA LEU A 984 7.69 -66.48 100.53
C LEU A 984 7.30 -67.72 101.37
N SER A 985 5.99 -68.02 101.50
CA SER A 985 5.38 -69.29 101.03
C SER A 985 3.93 -69.52 101.51
N SER A 986 3.14 -70.08 100.58
CA SER A 986 1.96 -70.97 100.66
C SER A 986 0.93 -70.90 101.81
N GLY A 987 -0.35 -70.74 101.44
CA GLY A 987 -1.48 -71.43 102.09
C GLY A 987 -2.62 -70.53 102.59
N GLY A 988 -3.85 -70.83 102.16
CA GLY A 988 -5.09 -70.67 102.94
C GLY A 988 -5.50 -69.28 103.44
N THR A 989 -6.53 -68.73 102.79
CA THR A 989 -7.34 -67.53 103.04
C THR A 989 -7.46 -66.98 104.48
N ALA A 990 -7.31 -65.65 104.61
CA ALA A 990 -8.09 -64.81 105.52
C ALA A 990 -8.19 -63.38 104.95
N ILE A 991 -9.40 -62.92 104.65
CA ILE A 991 -9.68 -61.55 104.21
C ILE A 991 -9.94 -60.72 105.47
N SER A 992 -9.05 -59.77 105.77
CA SER A 992 -9.26 -58.76 106.81
C SER A 992 -9.58 -57.43 106.15
N VAL A 993 -10.82 -56.97 106.29
CA VAL A 993 -11.29 -55.64 105.87
C VAL A 993 -11.18 -54.70 107.06
N LEU A 994 -10.36 -53.65 106.93
CA LEU A 994 -10.30 -52.55 107.90
C LEU A 994 -11.07 -51.36 107.32
N ALA A 995 -12.29 -51.13 107.82
CA ALA A 995 -13.06 -49.92 107.52
C ALA A 995 -12.83 -48.90 108.64
N VAL A 996 -12.28 -47.73 108.29
CA VAL A 996 -12.15 -46.59 109.22
C VAL A 996 -12.75 -45.35 108.56
N GLY A 997 -13.99 -45.05 108.94
CA GLY A 997 -14.64 -43.77 108.69
C GLY A 997 -14.37 -42.84 109.87
N ILE A 998 -13.95 -41.61 109.58
CA ILE A 998 -13.68 -40.59 110.58
C ILE A 998 -14.93 -39.70 110.64
N LEU A 999 -15.87 -40.10 111.50
CA LEU A 999 -16.84 -39.31 112.29
C LEU A 999 -18.11 -40.16 112.57
N GLU A 1000 -18.21 -40.61 113.82
CA GLU A 1000 -19.37 -41.08 114.60
C GLU A 1000 -20.26 -42.23 114.05
N THR A 1001 -19.98 -43.43 114.59
CA THR A 1001 -20.78 -44.68 114.71
C THR A 1001 -21.43 -45.29 113.45
N VAL A 1002 -20.84 -46.39 112.96
CA VAL A 1002 -21.47 -47.35 112.03
C VAL A 1002 -21.92 -48.56 112.84
N ASP A 1003 -23.23 -48.70 113.05
CA ASP A 1003 -23.78 -49.70 113.99
C ASP A 1003 -23.83 -51.14 113.44
N THR A 1004 -23.80 -51.37 112.12
CA THR A 1004 -23.64 -52.74 111.56
C THR A 1004 -23.17 -52.72 110.10
N VAL A 1005 -22.26 -53.63 109.74
CA VAL A 1005 -21.89 -54.00 108.36
C VAL A 1005 -22.31 -55.45 108.14
N GLN A 1006 -23.18 -55.72 107.16
CA GLN A 1006 -23.51 -57.08 106.73
C GLN A 1006 -23.01 -57.32 105.31
N MET A 1007 -22.30 -58.44 105.13
CA MET A 1007 -21.72 -58.90 103.87
C MET A 1007 -22.34 -60.25 103.53
N TYR A 1008 -22.97 -60.35 102.36
CA TYR A 1008 -23.51 -61.61 101.82
C TYR A 1008 -22.53 -62.16 100.79
N LEU A 1009 -22.07 -63.39 101.00
CA LEU A 1009 -21.30 -64.17 100.03
C LEU A 1009 -22.24 -65.24 99.46
N ASN A 1010 -22.49 -65.19 98.16
CA ASN A 1010 -22.98 -66.31 97.37
C ASN A 1010 -22.06 -66.46 96.17
N ASP A 1011 -21.81 -67.72 95.81
CA ASP A 1011 -20.76 -68.25 94.93
C ASP A 1011 -20.44 -67.45 93.66
#